data_AF-A0AAV9B1D2-F1
#
_entry.id   AF-A0AAV9B1D2-F1
#
_cell.length_a   1.000
_cell.length_b   1.000
_cell.length_c   1.000
_cell.angle_alpha   90.00
_cell.angle_beta   90.00
_cell.angle_gamma   90.00
#
_symmetry.space_group_name_H-M   'P 1'
#
loop_
_entity.id
_entity.type
_entity.pdbx_description
1 polymer ?
#
loop_
_entity_poly.entity_id
_entity_poly.type
_entity_poly.pdbx_seq_one_letter_code
_entity_poly.pdbx_strand_id
1 'polypeptide(L)'
;METCEIKDMGLFLLLLFFSSSLCLAHRSVIDVEGGPESVVWVVQLSDLHFSVHNPERASEFKKLVGPALSMINPSLVFITGDLTDGKSKDLLTMTQNEQEWIEYSNVMTDVVESSGLPMKIFYDLRGNHDNFGVSEAGGMYDYFQKYSINAALGRAGNVYSVTLQSSGWKHLFVAIDITSNIGLRGPTNLFGHPTDQLLETIDSELSQWDSKSTKLLTKTSFGHFPLSFSAVTESGRSLKDLFLKHSISAYLCGHLHTKFGKNLKRHYSSDNSHSSSEKYFQFNIHSSPPNRGTRSENCSEKSKTPKEFWEWEMGDWRKSRAMRVVAIDAGHISFVDLDLVSGPRKTIILPTFPLDSRFMQRMSSPNEYACESLSASSYDTIRALVFSVSKISSVLVKIFDSRSGSFDLVLAQAMKKQETNNSRGDLYTTPWNWKAFSDPSPNRFWMQVEATDISGRSSFSQLRPFSINGLTTKVDWKWKEFLVMGCHMASLYHPIFYSILLSLLSLLVIPKVLLLSSRKNYKYKNFSSYSNGRSICRRIVAGAFWMLMELSRMTVVWCCLLLYVVYLTFFHWLSGHIFTETGTVGYMTRKGWILKSSTGQQSFVDVPEVMVLVLPHLCFVLLPTILIMAALAAEKAAFHDYYISVTAKKEDDLSEGSEKFAKCATSNGLLGFCRGRWIRKILLAVCLAIFWTHSTGCWIILKAYDANPVFYSPVYCFTVPVLLIYVIYSTTGF
;
A
#
# COMPACT_ATOMS: atom_id res chain seq x y z
N MET A 1 -25.33 -45.85 52.71
CA MET A 1 -23.85 -45.83 52.66
C MET A 1 -23.47 -45.18 51.34
N GLU A 2 -22.42 -44.38 51.36
CA GLU A 2 -21.81 -43.66 50.23
C GLU A 2 -22.45 -42.31 49.86
N THR A 3 -21.96 -41.32 50.62
CA THR A 3 -21.52 -39.99 50.20
C THR A 3 -21.08 -39.90 48.73
N CYS A 4 -21.81 -39.15 47.91
CA CYS A 4 -21.28 -38.62 46.65
C CYS A 4 -20.83 -37.19 46.91
N GLU A 5 -19.52 -37.03 47.00
CA GLU A 5 -18.80 -35.81 47.33
C GLU A 5 -19.00 -34.71 46.29
N ILE A 6 -19.09 -33.51 46.84
CA ILE A 6 -18.80 -32.20 46.25
C ILE A 6 -17.39 -32.26 45.61
N LYS A 7 -17.28 -32.73 44.37
CA LYS A 7 -16.04 -32.65 43.56
C LYS A 7 -16.23 -32.06 42.16
N ASP A 8 -17.46 -31.97 41.66
CA ASP A 8 -17.71 -31.48 40.29
C ASP A 8 -17.97 -29.98 40.17
N MET A 9 -18.22 -29.26 41.27
CA MET A 9 -18.31 -27.78 41.23
C MET A 9 -16.93 -27.08 41.21
N GLY A 10 -15.88 -27.75 41.70
CA GLY A 10 -14.51 -27.21 41.67
C GLY A 10 -13.88 -27.27 40.28
N LEU A 11 -14.22 -28.28 39.48
CA LEU A 11 -13.69 -28.46 38.13
C LEU A 11 -14.37 -27.53 37.11
N PHE A 12 -15.65 -27.20 37.30
CA PHE A 12 -16.36 -26.24 36.45
C PHE A 12 -15.91 -24.79 36.69
N LEU A 13 -15.55 -24.44 37.94
CA LEU A 13 -14.92 -23.16 38.26
C LEU A 13 -13.47 -23.10 37.77
N LEU A 14 -12.69 -24.18 37.84
CA LEU A 14 -11.35 -24.20 37.25
C LEU A 14 -11.36 -24.14 35.71
N LEU A 15 -12.34 -24.77 35.04
CA LEU A 15 -12.49 -24.66 33.59
C LEU A 15 -12.95 -23.26 33.14
N LEU A 16 -13.74 -22.56 33.97
CA LEU A 16 -14.06 -21.15 33.74
C LEU A 16 -12.87 -20.21 34.02
N PHE A 17 -11.87 -20.63 34.81
CA PHE A 17 -10.61 -19.90 34.96
C PHE A 17 -9.57 -20.20 33.86
N PHE A 18 -9.77 -21.25 33.05
CA PHE A 18 -8.88 -21.60 31.93
C PHE A 18 -9.48 -21.34 30.54
N SER A 19 -10.76 -20.98 30.41
CA SER A 19 -11.38 -20.56 29.14
C SER A 19 -11.46 -19.04 28.94
N SER A 20 -10.84 -18.27 29.84
CA SER A 20 -10.66 -16.82 29.69
C SER A 20 -9.17 -16.48 29.67
N SER A 21 -8.40 -17.02 28.72
CA SER A 21 -7.28 -16.22 28.21
C SER A 21 -7.89 -15.07 27.41
N LEU A 22 -8.48 -14.09 28.11
CA LEU A 22 -8.57 -12.76 27.56
C LEU A 22 -7.17 -12.45 27.05
N CYS A 23 -7.07 -12.15 25.75
CA CYS A 23 -5.87 -11.64 25.13
C CYS A 23 -5.46 -10.40 25.95
N LEU A 24 -4.62 -10.61 26.96
CA LEU A 24 -4.31 -9.60 27.96
C LEU A 24 -3.34 -8.65 27.27
N ALA A 25 -3.88 -7.59 26.67
CA ALA A 25 -3.09 -6.54 26.06
C ALA A 25 -2.04 -6.09 27.09
N HIS A 26 -0.76 -6.20 26.73
CA HIS A 26 0.33 -5.91 27.66
C HIS A 26 0.46 -4.39 27.79
N ARG A 27 -0.03 -3.86 28.92
CA ARG A 27 0.04 -2.43 29.24
C ARG A 27 1.35 -2.13 29.94
N SER A 28 2.04 -1.10 29.49
CA SER A 28 3.21 -0.56 30.17
C SER A 28 3.10 0.95 30.33
N VAL A 29 3.56 1.46 31.47
CA VAL A 29 3.69 2.89 31.74
C VAL A 29 5.16 3.14 32.06
N ILE A 30 5.75 4.13 31.38
CA ILE A 30 7.16 4.49 31.53
C ILE A 30 7.22 5.97 31.87
N ASP A 31 7.74 6.29 33.04
CA ASP A 31 8.12 7.65 33.39
C ASP A 31 9.39 8.02 32.62
N VAL A 32 9.28 9.07 31.80
CA VAL A 32 10.38 9.53 30.95
C VAL A 32 11.22 10.52 31.75
N GLU A 33 12.35 10.03 32.26
CA GLU A 33 13.31 10.85 32.99
C GLU A 33 14.33 11.51 32.06
N GLY A 34 14.92 12.63 32.52
CA GLY A 34 16.08 13.22 31.89
C GLY A 34 15.83 13.94 30.56
N GLY A 35 14.59 14.08 30.08
CA GLY A 35 14.24 14.85 28.88
C GLY A 35 13.76 16.28 29.17
N PRO A 36 13.68 17.17 28.16
CA PRO A 36 12.97 18.44 28.28
C PRO A 36 11.50 18.23 28.69
N GLU A 37 10.96 19.13 29.50
CA GLU A 37 9.57 19.04 29.97
C GLU A 37 8.60 18.97 28.78
N SER A 38 7.58 18.10 28.87
CA SER A 38 6.54 17.88 27.84
C SER A 38 7.03 17.39 26.48
N VAL A 39 8.31 17.01 26.34
CA VAL A 39 8.88 16.50 25.09
C VAL A 39 9.29 15.04 25.21
N VAL A 40 8.75 14.21 24.32
CA VAL A 40 9.19 12.82 24.14
C VAL A 40 9.48 12.57 22.66
N TRP A 41 10.48 11.74 22.38
CA TRP A 41 10.75 11.29 21.01
C TRP A 41 10.97 9.80 20.94
N VAL A 42 10.65 9.26 19.77
CA VAL A 42 10.72 7.85 19.42
C VAL A 42 11.37 7.70 18.05
N VAL A 43 11.99 6.55 17.80
CA VAL A 43 12.55 6.21 16.48
C VAL A 43 11.68 5.15 15.83
N GLN A 44 11.38 5.32 14.55
CA GLN A 44 10.69 4.33 13.72
C GLN A 44 11.63 3.83 12.61
N LEU A 45 11.68 2.52 12.44
CA LEU A 45 12.32 1.76 11.36
C LEU A 45 11.27 0.83 10.75
N SER A 46 11.40 0.50 9.47
CA SER A 46 10.44 -0.36 8.77
C SER A 46 11.06 -1.03 7.57
N ASP A 47 10.47 -2.15 7.14
CA ASP A 47 10.79 -2.82 5.89
C ASP A 47 12.30 -3.12 5.80
N LEU A 48 12.78 -3.86 6.82
CA LEU A 48 14.18 -4.26 6.98
C LEU A 48 14.59 -5.23 5.88
N HIS A 49 13.74 -6.23 5.64
CA HIS A 49 13.97 -7.33 4.71
C HIS A 49 15.38 -7.91 4.81
N PHE A 50 15.80 -8.28 6.02
CA PHE A 50 17.06 -9.01 6.17
C PHE A 50 16.99 -10.31 5.39
N SER A 51 18.09 -10.61 4.71
CA SER A 51 18.12 -11.71 3.76
C SER A 51 19.48 -12.32 3.62
N VAL A 52 19.52 -13.65 3.62
CA VAL A 52 20.70 -14.44 3.29
C VAL A 52 21.20 -14.18 1.86
N HIS A 53 20.35 -13.62 1.00
CA HIS A 53 20.70 -13.26 -0.38
C HIS A 53 21.15 -11.81 -0.54
N ASN A 54 20.93 -10.98 0.50
CA ASN A 54 21.26 -9.55 0.52
C ASN A 54 21.82 -9.16 1.91
N PRO A 55 22.96 -9.76 2.32
CA PRO A 55 23.52 -9.60 3.68
C PRO A 55 24.00 -8.17 3.98
N GLU A 56 24.13 -7.31 2.96
CA GLU A 56 24.46 -5.90 3.15
C GLU A 56 23.38 -5.16 3.96
N ARG A 57 22.10 -5.58 3.86
CA ARG A 57 21.00 -4.93 4.59
C ARG A 57 21.17 -5.07 6.09
N ALA A 58 21.52 -6.27 6.57
CA ALA A 58 21.74 -6.59 7.97
C ALA A 58 23.04 -5.96 8.49
N SER A 59 24.15 -6.12 7.74
CA SER A 59 25.46 -5.60 8.16
C SER A 59 25.51 -4.07 8.22
N GLU A 60 24.87 -3.37 7.28
CA GLU A 60 24.74 -1.91 7.33
C GLU A 60 23.80 -1.47 8.46
N PHE A 61 22.75 -2.24 8.78
CA PHE A 61 21.84 -1.93 9.89
C PHE A 61 22.59 -1.96 11.21
N LYS A 62 23.32 -3.05 11.48
CA LYS A 62 24.20 -3.17 12.65
C LYS A 62 25.17 -1.99 12.75
N LYS A 63 25.80 -1.60 11.64
CA LYS A 63 26.82 -0.55 11.61
C LYS A 63 26.25 0.86 11.84
N LEU A 64 25.06 1.15 11.32
CA LEU A 64 24.53 2.52 11.25
C LEU A 64 23.51 2.81 12.34
N VAL A 65 22.65 1.84 12.67
CA VAL A 65 21.49 2.07 13.54
C VAL A 65 21.90 2.16 15.01
N GLY A 66 22.74 1.25 15.50
CA GLY A 66 23.21 1.27 16.89
C GLY A 66 23.82 2.63 17.29
N PRO A 67 24.85 3.13 16.57
CA PRO A 67 25.43 4.44 16.85
C PRO A 67 24.45 5.61 16.69
N ALA A 68 23.53 5.55 15.72
CA ALA A 68 22.53 6.60 15.55
C ALA A 68 21.53 6.62 16.71
N LEU A 69 21.08 5.45 17.18
CA LEU A 69 20.24 5.31 18.36
C LEU A 69 20.95 5.79 19.63
N SER A 70 22.24 5.50 19.79
CA SER A 70 23.06 6.03 20.90
C SER A 70 23.08 7.57 20.92
N MET A 71 23.26 8.19 19.74
CA MET A 71 23.23 9.65 19.61
C MET A 71 21.84 10.26 19.86
N ILE A 72 20.77 9.60 19.41
CA ILE A 72 19.40 10.10 19.54
C ILE A 72 18.86 9.88 20.97
N ASN A 73 19.26 8.78 21.62
CA ASN A 73 18.76 8.32 22.91
C ASN A 73 17.22 8.39 23.05
N PRO A 74 16.46 7.68 22.19
CA PRO A 74 15.01 7.77 22.14
C PRO A 74 14.31 7.14 23.34
N SER A 75 13.04 7.49 23.54
CA SER A 75 12.18 6.90 24.58
C SER A 75 11.67 5.53 24.19
N LEU A 76 11.41 5.31 22.89
CA LEU A 76 10.96 4.05 22.31
C LEU A 76 11.57 3.88 20.91
N VAL A 77 11.74 2.64 20.50
CA VAL A 77 12.14 2.26 19.14
C VAL A 77 11.08 1.33 18.56
N PHE A 78 10.50 1.72 17.43
CA PHE A 78 9.47 0.95 16.72
C PHE A 78 10.07 0.36 15.44
N ILE A 79 9.80 -0.92 15.20
CA ILE A 79 10.16 -1.63 13.97
C ILE A 79 8.85 -2.13 13.35
N THR A 80 8.33 -1.40 12.36
CA THR A 80 6.96 -1.55 11.86
C THR A 80 6.80 -2.61 10.76
N GLY A 81 7.42 -3.78 10.96
CA GLY A 81 7.21 -4.94 10.09
C GLY A 81 8.17 -5.11 8.92
N ASP A 82 8.02 -6.24 8.24
CA ASP A 82 8.89 -6.77 7.20
C ASP A 82 10.34 -6.87 7.68
N LEU A 83 10.50 -7.60 8.79
CA LEU A 83 11.78 -7.84 9.48
C LEU A 83 12.71 -8.69 8.61
N THR A 84 12.16 -9.73 7.97
CA THR A 84 12.87 -10.66 7.08
C THR A 84 12.36 -10.59 5.64
N ASP A 85 13.14 -11.05 4.66
CA ASP A 85 12.73 -10.98 3.23
C ASP A 85 11.87 -12.17 2.81
N GLY A 86 12.07 -13.36 3.38
CA GLY A 86 11.21 -14.53 3.12
C GLY A 86 11.09 -14.88 1.64
N LYS A 87 12.13 -14.59 0.84
CA LYS A 87 12.16 -14.75 -0.62
C LYS A 87 13.31 -15.64 -1.04
N SER A 88 13.02 -16.59 -1.93
CA SER A 88 14.05 -17.41 -2.58
C SER A 88 14.96 -16.54 -3.46
N LYS A 89 16.17 -17.03 -3.75
CA LYS A 89 17.17 -16.35 -4.59
C LYS A 89 16.65 -15.90 -5.96
N ASP A 90 15.76 -16.68 -6.56
CA ASP A 90 15.14 -16.37 -7.85
C ASP A 90 13.90 -15.47 -7.75
N LEU A 91 13.48 -15.12 -6.52
CA LEU A 91 12.33 -14.29 -6.17
C LEU A 91 10.97 -14.92 -6.53
N LEU A 92 10.94 -16.23 -6.79
CA LEU A 92 9.74 -16.92 -7.27
C LEU A 92 8.97 -17.64 -6.17
N THR A 93 9.63 -17.98 -5.06
CA THR A 93 9.00 -18.62 -3.89
C THR A 93 9.12 -17.68 -2.71
N MET A 94 8.00 -17.47 -2.00
CA MET A 94 7.98 -16.63 -0.80
C MET A 94 7.43 -17.45 0.37
N THR A 95 8.32 -17.76 1.33
CA THR A 95 8.09 -18.60 2.51
C THR A 95 9.03 -18.13 3.63
N GLN A 96 8.80 -18.58 4.85
CA GLN A 96 9.73 -18.33 5.95
C GLN A 96 11.11 -18.95 5.71
N ASN A 97 12.15 -18.23 6.15
CA ASN A 97 13.54 -18.70 6.15
C ASN A 97 14.18 -18.46 7.52
N GLU A 98 14.39 -19.54 8.28
CA GLU A 98 14.89 -19.45 9.66
C GLU A 98 16.26 -18.76 9.79
N GLN A 99 17.13 -18.86 8.78
CA GLN A 99 18.44 -18.20 8.82
C GLN A 99 18.33 -16.68 8.78
N GLU A 100 17.33 -16.13 8.08
CA GLU A 100 17.06 -14.68 8.07
C GLU A 100 16.56 -14.20 9.45
N TRP A 101 15.78 -15.05 10.14
CA TRP A 101 15.31 -14.77 11.50
C TRP A 101 16.42 -14.87 12.56
N ILE A 102 17.33 -15.85 12.43
CA ILE A 102 18.52 -15.95 13.26
C ILE A 102 19.41 -14.71 13.04
N GLU A 103 19.60 -14.28 11.78
CA GLU A 103 20.31 -13.04 11.46
C GLU A 103 19.64 -11.82 12.11
N TYR A 104 18.31 -11.68 11.99
CA TYR A 104 17.56 -10.61 12.63
C TYR A 104 17.78 -10.57 14.15
N SER A 105 17.61 -11.70 14.84
CA SER A 105 17.80 -11.79 16.29
C SER A 105 19.21 -11.37 16.72
N ASN A 106 20.23 -11.81 15.99
CA ASN A 106 21.62 -11.48 16.27
C ASN A 106 21.91 -9.98 16.03
N VAL A 107 21.47 -9.45 14.88
CA VAL A 107 21.64 -8.03 14.54
C VAL A 107 20.94 -7.12 15.54
N MET A 108 19.73 -7.49 15.98
CA MET A 108 19.02 -6.70 16.99
C MET A 108 19.71 -6.73 18.35
N THR A 109 20.28 -7.87 18.75
CA THR A 109 21.12 -7.96 19.96
C THR A 109 22.31 -7.00 19.87
N ASP A 110 23.04 -7.02 18.74
CA ASP A 110 24.15 -6.10 18.50
C ASP A 110 23.73 -4.62 18.51
N VAL A 111 22.58 -4.29 17.95
CA VAL A 111 22.05 -2.92 17.92
C VAL A 111 21.65 -2.45 19.32
N VAL A 112 21.02 -3.32 20.12
CA VAL A 112 20.70 -3.04 21.52
C VAL A 112 21.98 -2.76 22.31
N GLU A 113 22.98 -3.63 22.20
CA GLU A 113 24.27 -3.47 22.89
C GLU A 113 25.02 -2.19 22.46
N SER A 114 25.20 -2.00 21.15
CA SER A 114 25.95 -0.85 20.61
C SER A 114 25.24 0.49 20.77
N SER A 115 23.90 0.49 20.89
CA SER A 115 23.16 1.72 21.20
C SER A 115 23.23 2.11 22.68
N GLY A 116 23.50 1.14 23.57
CA GLY A 116 23.43 1.32 25.02
C GLY A 116 22.00 1.49 25.55
N LEU A 117 20.98 1.18 24.74
CA LEU A 117 19.57 1.31 25.09
C LEU A 117 19.02 -0.01 25.65
N PRO A 118 18.09 0.03 26.62
CA PRO A 118 17.53 -1.19 27.17
C PRO A 118 16.58 -1.87 26.18
N MET A 119 16.71 -3.19 25.97
CA MET A 119 15.89 -3.94 25.02
C MET A 119 14.37 -3.74 25.20
N LYS A 120 13.90 -3.49 26.43
CA LYS A 120 12.48 -3.24 26.76
C LYS A 120 11.85 -2.04 26.05
N ILE A 121 12.62 -1.11 25.47
CA ILE A 121 12.06 0.03 24.73
C ILE A 121 11.88 -0.24 23.23
N PHE A 122 12.32 -1.41 22.74
CA PHE A 122 12.15 -1.83 21.36
C PHE A 122 10.84 -2.61 21.21
N TYR A 123 10.09 -2.30 20.15
CA TYR A 123 8.83 -2.97 19.79
C TYR A 123 8.87 -3.29 18.30
N ASP A 124 8.86 -4.56 17.95
CA ASP A 124 8.80 -5.05 16.58
C ASP A 124 7.44 -5.67 16.25
N LEU A 125 6.95 -5.41 15.05
CA LEU A 125 5.69 -5.94 14.55
C LEU A 125 5.96 -6.86 13.37
N ARG A 126 5.01 -7.72 13.05
CA ARG A 126 5.02 -8.45 11.78
C ARG A 126 4.65 -7.52 10.65
N GLY A 127 5.32 -7.70 9.52
CA GLY A 127 4.78 -7.34 8.22
C GLY A 127 4.30 -8.56 7.45
N ASN A 128 3.91 -8.36 6.20
CA ASN A 128 3.39 -9.45 5.39
C ASN A 128 4.48 -10.48 5.03
N HIS A 129 5.74 -10.05 4.93
CA HIS A 129 6.86 -10.95 4.69
C HIS A 129 7.14 -11.89 5.86
N ASP A 130 6.94 -11.38 7.08
CA ASP A 130 7.18 -12.13 8.31
C ASP A 130 6.14 -13.23 8.56
N ASN A 131 5.10 -13.27 7.74
CA ASN A 131 4.02 -14.25 7.82
C ASN A 131 3.94 -15.17 6.58
N PHE A 132 4.78 -15.02 5.55
CA PHE A 132 4.67 -15.86 4.35
C PHE A 132 4.71 -17.37 4.63
N GLY A 133 3.65 -18.07 4.24
CA GLY A 133 3.55 -19.52 4.33
C GLY A 133 3.39 -20.07 5.75
N VAL A 134 3.02 -19.25 6.73
CA VAL A 134 2.77 -19.69 8.12
C VAL A 134 1.35 -20.27 8.21
N SER A 135 1.22 -21.56 8.52
CA SER A 135 -0.08 -22.25 8.57
C SER A 135 -0.88 -21.97 9.84
N GLU A 136 -0.21 -21.66 10.94
CA GLU A 136 -0.81 -21.45 12.25
C GLU A 136 0.06 -20.51 13.10
N ALA A 137 -0.58 -19.53 13.76
CA ALA A 137 0.09 -18.66 14.71
C ALA A 137 0.63 -19.47 15.91
N GLY A 138 1.92 -19.30 16.21
CA GLY A 138 2.63 -20.06 17.25
C GLY A 138 3.08 -21.45 16.79
N GLY A 139 2.79 -21.82 15.53
CA GLY A 139 3.22 -23.08 14.94
C GLY A 139 4.72 -23.15 14.64
N MET A 140 5.16 -24.28 14.07
CA MET A 140 6.58 -24.58 13.83
C MET A 140 7.30 -23.54 12.95
N TYR A 141 6.58 -22.91 12.03
CA TYR A 141 7.10 -21.93 11.08
C TYR A 141 6.81 -20.48 11.47
N ASP A 142 6.14 -20.23 12.60
CA ASP A 142 5.94 -18.86 13.12
C ASP A 142 7.21 -18.37 13.82
N TYR A 143 8.20 -18.01 13.02
CA TYR A 143 9.50 -17.56 13.52
C TYR A 143 9.46 -16.21 14.20
N PHE A 144 8.44 -15.38 13.94
CA PHE A 144 8.25 -14.14 14.70
C PHE A 144 8.08 -14.43 16.20
N GLN A 145 7.29 -15.45 16.57
CA GLN A 145 7.14 -15.83 17.99
C GLN A 145 8.37 -16.50 18.61
N LYS A 146 9.40 -16.80 17.80
CA LYS A 146 10.64 -17.44 18.25
C LYS A 146 11.82 -16.48 18.32
N TYR A 147 11.92 -15.53 17.39
CA TYR A 147 13.11 -14.70 17.16
C TYR A 147 12.89 -13.19 17.28
N SER A 148 11.63 -12.72 17.37
CA SER A 148 11.37 -11.29 17.53
C SER A 148 11.81 -10.77 18.91
N ILE A 149 12.03 -9.47 19.00
CA ILE A 149 12.27 -8.78 20.28
C ILE A 149 11.07 -8.94 21.19
N ASN A 150 9.86 -8.76 20.66
CA ASN A 150 8.63 -8.94 21.44
C ASN A 150 8.53 -10.37 22.00
N ALA A 151 8.84 -11.39 21.21
CA ALA A 151 8.91 -12.77 21.69
C ALA A 151 9.97 -12.95 22.80
N ALA A 152 11.18 -12.43 22.61
CA ALA A 152 12.26 -12.51 23.61
C ALA A 152 11.88 -11.82 24.94
N LEU A 153 11.02 -10.81 24.89
CA LEU A 153 10.49 -10.09 26.07
C LEU A 153 9.20 -10.71 26.63
N GLY A 154 8.72 -11.83 26.09
CA GLY A 154 7.46 -12.46 26.50
C GLY A 154 6.21 -11.65 26.16
N ARG A 155 6.31 -10.71 25.21
CA ARG A 155 5.18 -9.95 24.68
C ARG A 155 4.52 -10.78 23.59
N ALA A 156 3.39 -11.38 23.93
CA ALA A 156 2.56 -12.15 23.02
C ALA A 156 1.26 -11.40 22.67
N GLY A 157 0.72 -11.69 21.48
CA GLY A 157 -0.53 -11.10 20.97
C GLY A 157 -0.33 -10.09 19.84
N ASN A 158 -1.42 -9.46 19.44
CA ASN A 158 -1.50 -8.61 18.26
C ASN A 158 -1.59 -7.11 18.59
N VAL A 159 -1.77 -6.76 19.86
CA VAL A 159 -1.92 -5.37 20.31
C VAL A 159 -1.06 -5.13 21.54
N TYR A 160 -0.23 -4.10 21.47
CA TYR A 160 0.62 -3.70 22.59
C TYR A 160 0.42 -2.22 22.88
N SER A 161 0.33 -1.85 24.16
CA SER A 161 0.19 -0.45 24.56
C SER A 161 1.29 -0.03 25.52
N VAL A 162 1.87 1.14 25.22
CA VAL A 162 2.89 1.77 26.07
C VAL A 162 2.53 3.23 26.24
N THR A 163 2.45 3.68 27.49
CA THR A 163 2.22 5.07 27.85
C THR A 163 3.52 5.67 28.36
N LEU A 164 4.02 6.69 27.66
CA LEU A 164 5.09 7.54 28.17
C LEU A 164 4.50 8.66 29.01
N GLN A 165 4.99 8.84 30.23
CA GLN A 165 4.59 9.92 31.12
C GLN A 165 5.74 10.91 31.29
N SER A 166 5.50 12.19 31.03
CA SER A 166 6.49 13.25 31.24
C SER A 166 5.79 14.53 31.71
N SER A 167 6.20 15.06 32.86
CA SER A 167 5.71 16.36 33.36
C SER A 167 4.18 16.47 33.43
N GLY A 168 3.49 15.38 33.80
CA GLY A 168 2.03 15.30 33.86
C GLY A 168 1.32 15.04 32.51
N TRP A 169 2.06 15.04 31.40
CA TRP A 169 1.56 14.64 30.09
C TRP A 169 1.65 13.13 29.91
N LYS A 170 0.61 12.53 29.31
CA LYS A 170 0.62 11.13 28.88
C LYS A 170 0.64 11.03 27.36
N HIS A 171 1.53 10.20 26.83
CA HIS A 171 1.62 9.87 25.42
C HIS A 171 1.41 8.37 25.25
N LEU A 172 0.21 7.98 24.84
CA LEU A 172 -0.18 6.60 24.60
C LEU A 172 0.21 6.20 23.18
N PHE A 173 0.98 5.12 23.07
CA PHE A 173 1.30 4.44 21.82
C PHE A 173 0.62 3.08 21.80
N VAL A 174 -0.08 2.76 20.71
CA VAL A 174 -0.73 1.46 20.49
C VAL A 174 -0.18 0.81 19.22
N ALA A 175 0.58 -0.26 19.41
CA ALA A 175 1.12 -1.12 18.36
C ALA A 175 0.04 -2.09 17.89
N ILE A 176 -0.10 -2.30 16.58
CA ILE A 176 -1.10 -3.21 16.01
C ILE A 176 -0.46 -4.14 14.97
N ASP A 177 -0.67 -5.43 15.15
CA ASP A 177 -0.41 -6.48 14.18
C ASP A 177 -1.75 -6.93 13.58
N ILE A 178 -1.98 -6.53 12.34
CA ILE A 178 -3.17 -6.90 11.57
C ILE A 178 -2.84 -7.93 10.48
N THR A 179 -1.72 -8.63 10.58
CA THR A 179 -1.47 -9.80 9.72
C THR A 179 -2.54 -10.85 9.95
N SER A 180 -2.87 -11.62 8.91
CA SER A 180 -3.82 -12.73 9.06
C SER A 180 -3.24 -13.80 9.98
N ASN A 181 -4.12 -14.49 10.73
CA ASN A 181 -3.75 -15.60 11.60
C ASN A 181 -3.06 -16.75 10.83
N ILE A 182 -3.35 -16.86 9.54
CA ILE A 182 -2.66 -17.73 8.61
C ILE A 182 -2.00 -16.88 7.53
N GLY A 183 -0.76 -17.19 7.20
CA GLY A 183 0.00 -16.46 6.23
C GLY A 183 0.16 -17.24 4.94
N LEU A 184 -0.40 -16.70 3.86
CA LEU A 184 -0.29 -17.32 2.53
C LEU A 184 1.13 -17.15 1.98
N ARG A 185 1.56 -18.06 1.11
CA ARG A 185 2.72 -17.81 0.25
C ARG A 185 2.47 -16.61 -0.68
N GLY A 186 3.55 -15.92 -1.02
CA GLY A 186 3.56 -14.92 -2.09
C GLY A 186 3.19 -15.54 -3.46
N PRO A 187 2.70 -14.74 -4.42
CA PRO A 187 2.51 -13.28 -4.37
C PRO A 187 1.24 -12.81 -3.65
N THR A 188 0.43 -13.70 -3.07
CA THR A 188 -0.62 -13.31 -2.10
C THR A 188 -0.02 -13.04 -0.71
N ASN A 189 -0.81 -12.53 0.23
CA ASN A 189 -0.37 -12.00 1.54
C ASN A 189 0.23 -10.58 1.40
N LEU A 190 -0.61 -9.63 0.98
CA LEU A 190 -0.29 -8.22 0.75
C LEU A 190 -1.16 -7.30 1.63
N PHE A 191 -2.33 -7.73 2.07
CA PHE A 191 -3.26 -6.90 2.83
C PHE A 191 -3.22 -7.23 4.32
N GLY A 192 -3.49 -6.23 5.15
CA GLY A 192 -3.81 -6.45 6.56
C GLY A 192 -5.27 -6.86 6.73
N HIS A 193 -5.53 -7.85 7.58
CA HIS A 193 -6.84 -8.47 7.81
C HIS A 193 -7.29 -8.28 9.27
N PRO A 194 -7.71 -7.06 9.67
CA PRO A 194 -8.21 -6.87 11.02
C PRO A 194 -9.50 -7.67 11.24
N THR A 195 -9.63 -8.30 12.42
CA THR A 195 -10.87 -8.95 12.86
C THR A 195 -11.68 -8.03 13.76
N ASP A 196 -12.98 -8.31 13.94
CA ASP A 196 -13.84 -7.54 14.84
C ASP A 196 -13.31 -7.55 16.28
N GLN A 197 -12.84 -8.71 16.76
CA GLN A 197 -12.22 -8.88 18.08
C GLN A 197 -10.92 -8.05 18.22
N LEU A 198 -10.10 -7.99 17.15
CA LEU A 198 -8.88 -7.19 17.15
C LEU A 198 -9.22 -5.70 17.25
N LEU A 199 -10.21 -5.23 16.49
CA LEU A 199 -10.65 -3.83 16.55
C LEU A 199 -11.26 -3.47 17.91
N GLU A 200 -11.94 -4.39 18.59
CA GLU A 200 -12.41 -4.19 19.97
C GLU A 200 -11.27 -4.09 20.97
N THR A 201 -10.24 -4.92 20.81
CA THR A 201 -9.03 -4.85 21.64
C THR A 201 -8.33 -3.49 21.45
N ILE A 202 -8.16 -3.05 20.20
CA ILE A 202 -7.56 -1.74 19.90
C ILE A 202 -8.42 -0.60 20.46
N ASP A 203 -9.75 -0.70 20.35
CA ASP A 203 -10.68 0.29 20.91
C ASP A 203 -10.55 0.41 22.43
N SER A 204 -10.47 -0.71 23.13
CA SER A 204 -10.23 -0.77 24.58
C SER A 204 -8.88 -0.15 24.95
N GLU A 205 -7.81 -0.49 24.22
CA GLU A 205 -6.48 0.03 24.51
C GLU A 205 -6.35 1.53 24.22
N LEU A 206 -7.00 2.04 23.19
CA LEU A 206 -7.08 3.48 22.95
C LEU A 206 -7.93 4.21 23.99
N SER A 207 -8.87 3.54 24.65
CA SER A 207 -9.78 4.13 25.66
C SER A 207 -9.18 4.25 27.06
N GLN A 208 -7.99 3.69 27.32
CA GLN A 208 -7.39 3.54 28.66
C GLN A 208 -7.40 4.82 29.52
N TRP A 209 -7.23 5.99 28.88
CA TRP A 209 -7.05 7.27 29.57
C TRP A 209 -8.20 8.26 29.36
N ASP A 210 -9.35 7.82 28.84
CA ASP A 210 -10.48 8.67 28.46
C ASP A 210 -11.34 9.15 29.64
N SER A 211 -11.12 8.62 30.84
CA SER A 211 -11.80 9.11 32.04
C SER A 211 -11.39 10.56 32.38
N LYS A 212 -12.35 11.34 32.92
CA LYS A 212 -12.39 12.83 32.98
C LYS A 212 -11.25 13.56 33.73
N SER A 213 -10.15 12.91 34.12
CA SER A 213 -9.02 13.57 34.83
C SER A 213 -7.74 13.75 34.01
N THR A 214 -7.60 13.13 32.83
CA THR A 214 -6.39 13.26 32.00
C THR A 214 -6.48 14.49 31.08
N LYS A 215 -6.13 15.69 31.57
CA LYS A 215 -6.20 16.92 30.75
C LYS A 215 -5.19 16.95 29.57
N LEU A 216 -4.13 16.16 29.63
CA LEU A 216 -3.01 16.21 28.68
C LEU A 216 -2.67 14.78 28.18
N LEU A 217 -3.35 14.35 27.12
CA LEU A 217 -3.19 13.02 26.50
C LEU A 217 -2.93 13.15 25.00
N THR A 218 -1.88 12.51 24.50
CA THR A 218 -1.64 12.30 23.08
C THR A 218 -1.76 10.81 22.77
N LYS A 219 -2.52 10.43 21.73
CA LYS A 219 -2.63 9.03 21.29
C LYS A 219 -1.97 8.88 19.92
N THR A 220 -1.15 7.86 19.75
CA THR A 220 -0.50 7.51 18.48
C THR A 220 -0.65 6.01 18.27
N SER A 221 -0.95 5.57 17.06
CA SER A 221 -0.94 4.15 16.72
C SER A 221 0.17 3.85 15.72
N PHE A 222 0.65 2.61 15.68
CA PHE A 222 1.61 2.18 14.69
C PHE A 222 1.43 0.72 14.32
N GLY A 223 1.68 0.40 13.06
CA GLY A 223 1.44 -0.91 12.46
C GLY A 223 2.24 -1.06 11.18
N HIS A 224 2.15 -2.21 10.53
CA HIS A 224 2.84 -2.41 9.25
C HIS A 224 2.06 -1.80 8.08
N PHE A 225 0.80 -2.20 7.90
CA PHE A 225 0.05 -1.86 6.69
C PHE A 225 -0.53 -0.44 6.71
N PRO A 226 -0.46 0.29 5.59
CA PRO A 226 -1.25 1.49 5.38
C PRO A 226 -2.74 1.12 5.26
N LEU A 227 -3.62 2.04 5.64
CA LEU A 227 -5.07 1.86 5.66
C LEU A 227 -5.67 1.63 4.26
N SER A 228 -4.98 2.04 3.20
CA SER A 228 -5.33 1.72 1.81
C SER A 228 -5.12 0.24 1.46
N PHE A 229 -4.27 -0.47 2.22
CA PHE A 229 -3.97 -1.90 2.12
C PHE A 229 -4.45 -2.70 3.35
N SER A 230 -5.42 -2.16 4.09
CA SER A 230 -6.11 -2.89 5.16
C SER A 230 -7.53 -3.26 4.69
N ALA A 231 -7.95 -4.49 4.95
CA ALA A 231 -9.32 -4.94 4.72
C ALA A 231 -10.28 -4.39 5.80
N VAL A 232 -11.58 -4.48 5.53
CA VAL A 232 -12.61 -4.24 6.56
C VAL A 232 -12.94 -5.56 7.25
N THR A 233 -13.40 -5.48 8.50
CA THR A 233 -13.83 -6.67 9.25
C THR A 233 -15.09 -7.30 8.65
N GLU A 234 -15.48 -8.47 9.14
CA GLU A 234 -16.72 -9.14 8.76
C GLU A 234 -17.97 -8.28 9.04
N SER A 235 -17.97 -7.54 10.16
CA SER A 235 -19.05 -6.59 10.47
C SER A 235 -18.96 -5.26 9.68
N GLY A 236 -17.95 -5.10 8.83
CA GLY A 236 -17.75 -3.91 8.01
C GLY A 236 -17.09 -2.73 8.74
N ARG A 237 -16.45 -2.98 9.89
CA ARG A 237 -15.68 -1.97 10.63
C ARG A 237 -14.31 -1.79 9.99
N SER A 238 -13.74 -0.59 10.13
CA SER A 238 -12.42 -0.26 9.61
C SER A 238 -11.52 0.37 10.67
N LEU A 239 -10.20 0.22 10.52
CA LEU A 239 -9.21 0.93 11.34
C LEU A 239 -9.35 2.45 11.21
N LYS A 240 -9.67 2.95 10.01
CA LYS A 240 -9.91 4.38 9.76
C LYS A 240 -10.98 4.92 10.71
N ASP A 241 -12.12 4.26 10.79
CA ASP A 241 -13.24 4.72 11.62
C ASP A 241 -12.90 4.65 13.12
N LEU A 242 -12.14 3.64 13.52
CA LEU A 242 -11.65 3.48 14.89
C LEU A 242 -10.65 4.59 15.28
N PHE A 243 -9.70 4.91 14.41
CA PHE A 243 -8.73 5.97 14.65
C PHE A 243 -9.38 7.36 14.66
N LEU A 244 -10.37 7.60 13.78
CA LEU A 244 -11.20 8.80 13.84
C LEU A 244 -12.02 8.87 15.14
N LYS A 245 -12.59 7.75 15.61
CA LYS A 245 -13.33 7.70 16.88
C LYS A 245 -12.48 8.22 18.04
N HIS A 246 -11.19 7.85 18.06
CA HIS A 246 -10.23 8.21 19.11
C HIS A 246 -9.45 9.50 18.86
N SER A 247 -9.63 10.14 17.70
CA SER A 247 -8.90 11.36 17.29
C SER A 247 -7.39 11.27 17.52
N ILE A 248 -6.78 10.12 17.20
CA ILE A 248 -5.34 9.91 17.38
C ILE A 248 -4.54 11.00 16.63
N SER A 249 -3.34 11.32 17.08
CA SER A 249 -2.50 12.32 16.43
C SER A 249 -1.92 11.80 15.12
N ALA A 250 -1.37 10.58 15.14
CA ALA A 250 -0.85 9.93 13.95
C ALA A 250 -0.96 8.41 14.02
N TYR A 251 -1.00 7.78 12.84
CA TYR A 251 -0.77 6.38 12.56
C TYR A 251 0.55 6.24 11.79
N LEU A 252 1.52 5.53 12.35
CA LEU A 252 2.85 5.31 11.76
C LEU A 252 2.90 3.94 11.08
N CYS A 253 3.24 3.87 9.80
CA CYS A 253 3.26 2.62 9.03
C CYS A 253 4.43 2.49 8.04
N GLY A 254 4.58 1.31 7.46
CA GLY A 254 5.51 0.94 6.38
C GLY A 254 4.77 0.17 5.28
N HIS A 255 5.42 -0.78 4.58
CA HIS A 255 4.85 -1.70 3.54
C HIS A 255 4.98 -1.26 2.07
N LEU A 256 4.75 0.01 1.72
CA LEU A 256 4.78 0.47 0.32
C LEU A 256 6.18 0.82 -0.17
N HIS A 257 7.12 1.05 0.75
CA HIS A 257 8.47 1.51 0.48
C HIS A 257 8.50 2.87 -0.25
N THR A 258 9.70 3.38 -0.51
CA THR A 258 9.88 4.63 -1.28
C THR A 258 9.60 4.52 -2.79
N LYS A 259 9.22 3.33 -3.29
CA LYS A 259 9.05 3.05 -4.74
C LYS A 259 7.90 3.86 -5.38
N PHE A 260 6.86 4.16 -4.62
CA PHE A 260 5.67 4.86 -5.15
C PHE A 260 5.77 6.37 -5.07
N GLY A 261 6.68 6.90 -4.24
CA GLY A 261 6.93 8.32 -4.09
C GLY A 261 7.48 8.66 -2.71
N LYS A 262 7.70 9.95 -2.47
CA LYS A 262 8.15 10.46 -1.17
C LYS A 262 6.98 10.98 -0.33
N ASN A 263 5.84 11.27 -0.95
CA ASN A 263 4.67 11.86 -0.29
C ASN A 263 3.60 10.80 0.03
N LEU A 264 4.02 9.71 0.67
CA LEU A 264 3.11 8.68 1.18
C LEU A 264 2.57 9.10 2.55
N LYS A 265 1.71 10.12 2.56
CA LYS A 265 1.07 10.67 3.75
C LYS A 265 -0.38 10.95 3.42
N ARG A 266 -1.27 10.72 4.38
CA ARG A 266 -2.70 10.96 4.21
C ARG A 266 -3.30 11.55 5.47
N HIS A 267 -4.09 12.59 5.32
CA HIS A 267 -4.87 13.17 6.41
C HIS A 267 -6.31 12.70 6.30
N TYR A 268 -6.86 12.29 7.44
CA TYR A 268 -8.25 11.86 7.57
C TYR A 268 -8.99 12.83 8.47
N SER A 269 -10.18 13.24 8.05
CA SER A 269 -11.12 14.02 8.86
C SER A 269 -12.51 13.43 8.72
N SER A 270 -13.30 13.49 9.78
CA SER A 270 -14.71 13.14 9.79
C SER A 270 -15.53 14.33 9.29
N ASP A 271 -15.75 14.42 7.98
CA ASP A 271 -16.70 15.39 7.44
C ASP A 271 -18.14 14.86 7.59
N ASN A 272 -19.07 15.75 8.00
CA ASN A 272 -20.50 15.42 8.13
C ASN A 272 -21.19 15.10 6.79
N SER A 273 -20.46 15.12 5.66
CA SER A 273 -20.95 14.72 4.34
C SER A 273 -20.35 13.38 3.95
N HIS A 274 -20.92 12.28 4.43
CA HIS A 274 -20.59 10.93 3.97
C HIS A 274 -20.93 10.80 2.47
N SER A 275 -20.02 11.23 1.60
CA SER A 275 -20.11 10.86 0.19
C SER A 275 -19.75 9.38 0.06
N SER A 276 -20.56 8.61 -0.67
CA SER A 276 -20.31 7.18 -0.91
C SER A 276 -18.95 6.93 -1.60
N SER A 277 -18.35 7.95 -2.21
CA SER A 277 -17.04 7.88 -2.87
C SER A 277 -15.86 7.80 -1.91
N GLU A 278 -15.95 8.36 -0.69
CA GLU A 278 -14.83 8.35 0.28
C GLU A 278 -14.50 6.96 0.82
N LYS A 279 -15.43 6.01 0.66
CA LYS A 279 -15.18 4.59 0.93
C LYS A 279 -14.15 3.98 -0.02
N TYR A 280 -14.02 4.53 -1.23
CA TYR A 280 -13.21 3.97 -2.30
C TYR A 280 -11.99 4.81 -2.63
N PHE A 281 -12.14 6.14 -2.65
CA PHE A 281 -11.11 7.06 -3.11
C PHE A 281 -11.03 8.31 -2.25
N GLN A 282 -9.80 8.80 -2.08
CA GLN A 282 -9.50 10.16 -1.69
C GLN A 282 -8.50 10.70 -2.72
N PHE A 283 -8.82 11.82 -3.35
CA PHE A 283 -8.03 12.33 -4.48
C PHE A 283 -6.77 13.09 -4.06
N ASN A 284 -6.75 13.62 -2.84
CA ASN A 284 -5.66 14.46 -2.33
C ASN A 284 -5.20 13.99 -0.95
N ILE A 285 -4.03 14.45 -0.52
CA ILE A 285 -3.47 14.15 0.81
C ILE A 285 -4.45 14.55 1.91
N HIS A 286 -5.10 15.70 1.75
CA HIS A 286 -6.13 16.19 2.65
C HIS A 286 -7.51 15.78 2.17
N SER A 287 -8.36 15.34 3.09
CA SER A 287 -9.80 15.35 2.84
C SER A 287 -10.23 16.80 2.55
N SER A 288 -11.22 16.98 1.66
CA SER A 288 -11.71 18.32 1.32
C SER A 288 -12.02 19.08 2.61
N PRO A 289 -11.53 20.32 2.78
CA PRO A 289 -11.89 21.08 3.97
C PRO A 289 -13.42 21.21 4.00
N PRO A 290 -14.07 21.08 5.16
CA PRO A 290 -15.50 21.31 5.28
C PRO A 290 -15.81 22.69 4.69
N ASN A 291 -16.91 22.81 3.95
CA ASN A 291 -17.44 24.09 3.48
C ASN A 291 -17.58 25.03 4.69
N ARG A 292 -16.56 25.85 4.94
CA ARG A 292 -16.60 26.88 5.98
C ARG A 292 -17.33 28.08 5.38
N GLY A 293 -18.66 28.04 5.44
CA GLY A 293 -19.35 29.25 5.86
C GLY A 293 -18.76 29.64 7.22
N THR A 294 -18.40 30.92 7.37
CA THR A 294 -17.95 31.59 8.59
C THR A 294 -18.51 30.93 9.85
N ARG A 295 -17.77 29.97 10.43
CA ARG A 295 -18.10 29.45 11.76
C ARG A 295 -17.75 30.58 12.71
N SER A 296 -18.79 31.15 13.33
CA SER A 296 -18.67 32.16 14.37
C SER A 296 -17.66 31.70 15.41
N GLU A 297 -16.74 32.60 15.75
CA GLU A 297 -15.70 32.51 16.78
C GLU A 297 -16.32 32.48 18.19
N ASN A 298 -17.24 31.54 18.44
CA ASN A 298 -17.83 31.34 19.77
C ASN A 298 -16.94 30.38 20.56
N CYS A 299 -15.93 30.94 21.24
CA CYS A 299 -15.07 30.22 22.19
C CYS A 299 -15.77 29.82 23.50
N SER A 300 -17.10 29.97 23.57
CA SER A 300 -17.96 29.71 24.74
C SER A 300 -18.63 28.33 24.71
N GLU A 301 -18.73 27.67 23.56
CA GLU A 301 -19.16 26.26 23.49
C GLU A 301 -17.92 25.35 23.40
N LYS A 302 -17.93 24.24 24.15
CA LYS A 302 -17.05 23.10 23.88
C LYS A 302 -17.41 22.54 22.49
N SER A 303 -16.99 23.24 21.44
CA SER A 303 -17.19 22.78 20.07
C SER A 303 -16.58 21.39 19.99
N LYS A 304 -17.35 20.41 19.51
CA LYS A 304 -16.85 19.05 19.31
C LYS A 304 -15.56 19.16 18.50
N THR A 305 -14.43 18.75 19.10
CA THR A 305 -13.16 18.71 18.39
C THR A 305 -13.34 17.87 17.13
N PRO A 306 -12.90 18.36 15.96
CA PRO A 306 -13.00 17.58 14.74
C PRO A 306 -12.25 16.26 14.95
N LYS A 307 -12.88 15.16 14.54
CA LYS A 307 -12.25 13.85 14.53
C LYS A 307 -11.33 13.79 13.33
N GLU A 308 -10.03 13.78 13.57
CA GLU A 308 -9.01 13.79 12.51
C GLU A 308 -7.75 13.08 12.96
N PHE A 309 -6.94 12.61 12.02
CA PHE A 309 -5.60 12.09 12.28
C PHE A 309 -4.74 12.05 11.01
N TRP A 310 -3.43 11.93 11.20
CA TRP A 310 -2.46 11.73 10.13
C TRP A 310 -2.06 10.26 9.98
N GLU A 311 -1.97 9.76 8.76
CA GLU A 311 -1.30 8.50 8.41
C GLU A 311 0.03 8.83 7.73
N TRP A 312 1.12 8.27 8.26
CA TRP A 312 2.46 8.50 7.76
C TRP A 312 3.18 7.18 7.46
N GLU A 313 3.15 6.82 6.18
CA GLU A 313 4.05 5.83 5.61
C GLU A 313 5.50 6.33 5.69
N MET A 314 6.42 5.49 6.16
CA MET A 314 7.85 5.77 6.11
C MET A 314 8.56 5.13 4.92
N GLY A 315 9.78 5.59 4.65
CA GLY A 315 10.65 4.91 3.68
C GLY A 315 11.17 3.58 4.23
N ASP A 316 11.70 2.75 3.35
CA ASP A 316 12.18 1.42 3.70
C ASP A 316 13.66 1.39 4.10
N TRP A 317 14.01 0.50 5.02
CA TRP A 317 15.43 0.19 5.24
C TRP A 317 16.02 -0.55 4.04
N ARG A 318 15.29 -1.50 3.45
CA ARG A 318 15.72 -2.39 2.36
C ARG A 318 16.50 -1.72 1.23
N LYS A 319 16.10 -0.52 0.79
CA LYS A 319 16.79 0.23 -0.28
C LYS A 319 17.22 1.62 0.15
N SER A 320 16.37 2.35 0.87
CA SER A 320 16.65 3.74 1.23
C SER A 320 17.38 3.92 2.55
N ARG A 321 17.63 2.84 3.32
CA ARG A 321 18.25 2.92 4.66
C ARG A 321 17.59 4.00 5.52
N ALA A 322 16.26 4.06 5.41
CA ALA A 322 15.49 5.14 5.99
C ALA A 322 15.28 4.90 7.49
N MET A 323 15.33 5.98 8.26
CA MET A 323 15.01 5.99 9.69
C MET A 323 14.23 7.25 10.01
N ARG A 324 13.16 7.15 10.80
CA ARG A 324 12.36 8.31 11.20
C ARG A 324 12.55 8.59 12.68
N VAL A 325 12.71 9.86 13.03
CA VAL A 325 12.62 10.33 14.42
C VAL A 325 11.33 11.12 14.56
N VAL A 326 10.46 10.72 15.47
CA VAL A 326 9.19 11.38 15.78
C VAL A 326 9.30 12.03 17.15
N ALA A 327 8.93 13.31 17.27
CA ALA A 327 8.86 14.02 18.54
C ALA A 327 7.43 14.49 18.80
N ILE A 328 6.99 14.35 20.05
CA ILE A 328 5.79 14.95 20.58
C ILE A 328 6.23 16.03 21.56
N ASP A 329 5.89 17.28 21.26
CA ASP A 329 6.26 18.47 22.03
C ASP A 329 5.00 19.23 22.39
N ALA A 330 4.62 19.15 23.66
CA ALA A 330 3.40 19.74 24.17
C ALA A 330 2.15 19.38 23.35
N GLY A 331 2.02 18.10 22.99
CA GLY A 331 0.90 17.57 22.19
C GLY A 331 1.05 17.75 20.67
N HIS A 332 1.95 18.61 20.21
CA HIS A 332 2.30 18.76 18.79
C HIS A 332 3.18 17.60 18.36
N ILE A 333 2.82 16.92 17.28
CA ILE A 333 3.61 15.82 16.73
C ILE A 333 4.36 16.26 15.47
N SER A 334 5.65 15.99 15.45
CA SER A 334 6.54 16.31 14.33
C SER A 334 7.48 15.15 14.05
N PHE A 335 8.04 15.08 12.85
CA PHE A 335 9.01 14.05 12.51
C PHE A 335 10.08 14.54 11.54
N VAL A 336 11.18 13.79 11.47
CA VAL A 336 12.20 13.91 10.43
C VAL A 336 12.54 12.53 9.88
N ASP A 337 12.54 12.42 8.56
CA ASP A 337 13.00 11.23 7.84
C ASP A 337 14.48 11.39 7.49
N LEU A 338 15.28 10.41 7.89
CA LEU A 338 16.73 10.35 7.69
C LEU A 338 17.05 9.34 6.61
N ASP A 339 17.93 9.75 5.69
CA ASP A 339 18.54 8.89 4.69
C ASP A 339 19.98 8.59 5.15
N LEU A 340 20.24 7.31 5.43
CA LEU A 340 21.54 6.80 5.91
C LEU A 340 22.36 6.13 4.81
N VAL A 341 21.93 6.17 3.54
CA VAL A 341 22.72 5.64 2.40
C VAL A 341 24.07 6.36 2.29
N SER A 342 24.10 7.67 2.60
CA SER A 342 25.33 8.47 2.59
C SER A 342 26.20 8.29 3.86
N GLY A 343 25.84 7.34 4.74
CA GLY A 343 26.51 7.11 6.01
C GLY A 343 25.84 7.77 7.22
N PRO A 344 26.43 7.64 8.42
CA PRO A 344 25.82 8.12 9.66
C PRO A 344 25.76 9.64 9.68
N ARG A 345 24.60 10.18 10.06
CA ARG A 345 24.41 11.61 10.29
C ARG A 345 25.10 12.00 11.60
N LYS A 346 26.03 12.94 11.55
CA LYS A 346 26.73 13.47 12.73
C LYS A 346 25.85 14.41 13.57
N THR A 347 24.88 15.05 12.92
CA THR A 347 23.91 15.94 13.55
C THR A 347 22.55 15.73 12.91
N ILE A 348 21.51 15.63 13.74
CA ILE A 348 20.10 15.53 13.35
C ILE A 348 19.38 16.71 13.99
N ILE A 349 18.62 17.45 13.19
CA ILE A 349 17.85 18.60 13.64
C ILE A 349 16.37 18.30 13.38
N LEU A 350 15.58 18.22 14.44
CA LEU A 350 14.15 17.98 14.41
C LEU A 350 13.44 19.21 14.98
N PRO A 351 12.98 20.15 14.13
CA PRO A 351 12.21 21.26 14.63
C PRO A 351 10.83 20.77 15.08
N THR A 352 10.43 21.09 16.31
CA THR A 352 9.21 20.59 16.96
C THR A 352 8.06 21.59 16.89
N PHE A 353 8.37 22.89 16.84
CA PHE A 353 7.38 23.95 16.62
C PHE A 353 8.03 25.19 15.97
N PRO A 354 7.36 25.91 15.04
CA PRO A 354 6.05 25.63 14.44
C PRO A 354 6.07 24.39 13.52
N LEU A 355 4.91 23.76 13.35
CA LEU A 355 4.76 22.51 12.58
C LEU A 355 4.82 22.71 11.07
N ASP A 356 5.19 21.65 10.35
CA ASP A 356 5.14 21.63 8.87
C ASP A 356 3.67 21.69 8.40
N SER A 357 3.33 22.78 7.70
CA SER A 357 1.95 23.01 7.25
C SER A 357 1.48 22.04 6.18
N ARG A 358 2.35 21.17 5.64
CA ARG A 358 1.98 20.17 4.64
C ARG A 358 1.50 18.87 5.24
N PHE A 359 2.19 18.38 6.27
CA PHE A 359 2.09 16.98 6.72
C PHE A 359 1.95 16.79 8.23
N MET A 360 2.04 17.85 9.03
CA MET A 360 2.04 17.77 10.51
C MET A 360 0.93 18.63 11.14
N GLN A 361 0.42 19.63 10.42
CA GLN A 361 -0.64 20.50 10.90
C GLN A 361 -1.99 19.78 10.99
N ARG A 362 -2.75 19.98 12.08
CA ARG A 362 -4.11 19.49 12.28
C ARG A 362 -5.14 20.61 12.15
N MET A 363 -6.37 20.27 11.76
CA MET A 363 -7.50 21.20 11.60
C MET A 363 -8.08 21.71 12.93
N SER A 364 -7.75 21.08 14.07
CA SER A 364 -8.06 21.58 15.40
C SER A 364 -7.19 22.78 15.80
N SER A 365 -5.96 22.88 15.28
CA SER A 365 -5.05 23.99 15.59
C SER A 365 -5.60 25.39 15.26
N PRO A 366 -6.39 25.61 14.19
CA PRO A 366 -7.12 26.86 13.98
C PRO A 366 -8.04 27.28 15.14
N ASN A 367 -8.71 26.34 15.80
CA ASN A 367 -9.57 26.65 16.94
C ASN A 367 -8.73 26.91 18.19
N GLU A 368 -7.62 26.18 18.38
CA GLU A 368 -6.65 26.45 19.45
C GLU A 368 -6.01 27.85 19.28
N TYR A 369 -5.68 28.22 18.04
CA TYR A 369 -5.19 29.54 17.65
C TYR A 369 -6.21 30.64 17.92
N ALA A 370 -7.47 30.46 17.49
CA ALA A 370 -8.51 31.46 17.62
C ALA A 370 -9.03 31.63 19.06
N CYS A 371 -9.04 30.55 19.86
CA CYS A 371 -9.58 30.57 21.22
C CYS A 371 -8.53 30.61 22.33
N GLU A 372 -7.25 30.80 21.98
CA GLU A 372 -6.11 30.92 22.92
C GLU A 372 -6.10 29.84 24.04
N SER A 373 -6.64 28.65 23.77
CA SER A 373 -6.90 27.67 24.81
C SER A 373 -5.66 26.85 25.16
N LEU A 374 -5.21 27.00 26.41
CA LEU A 374 -4.38 26.09 27.23
C LEU A 374 -2.91 25.80 26.87
N SER A 375 -2.34 26.27 25.75
CA SER A 375 -0.87 26.15 25.53
C SER A 375 -0.20 27.40 24.95
N ALA A 376 -0.56 28.60 25.44
CA ALA A 376 0.05 29.87 25.03
C ALA A 376 1.60 29.82 25.03
N SER A 377 2.21 29.06 25.96
CA SER A 377 3.66 28.90 26.08
C SER A 377 4.37 28.31 24.86
N SER A 378 3.72 27.43 24.09
CA SER A 378 4.35 26.80 22.92
C SER A 378 4.37 27.74 21.72
N TYR A 379 3.36 28.59 21.56
CA TYR A 379 3.28 29.57 20.47
C TYR A 379 4.32 30.68 20.62
N ASP A 380 4.69 31.02 21.85
CA ASP A 380 5.64 32.10 22.16
C ASP A 380 7.09 31.75 21.81
N THR A 381 7.41 30.49 21.51
CA THR A 381 8.78 30.05 21.21
C THR A 381 8.86 29.18 19.96
N ILE A 382 9.91 29.38 19.17
CA ILE A 382 10.33 28.40 18.15
C ILE A 382 11.18 27.35 18.85
N ARG A 383 10.94 26.07 18.54
CA ARG A 383 11.49 24.93 19.28
C ARG A 383 12.08 23.89 18.33
N ALA A 384 13.26 23.35 18.66
CA ALA A 384 13.91 22.30 17.90
C ALA A 384 14.80 21.40 18.77
N LEU A 385 14.70 20.08 18.56
CA LEU A 385 15.63 19.11 19.11
C LEU A 385 16.85 19.00 18.20
N VAL A 386 18.04 19.04 18.80
CA VAL A 386 19.31 18.84 18.08
C VAL A 386 20.05 17.66 18.71
N PHE A 387 20.24 16.60 17.94
CA PHE A 387 21.03 15.44 18.34
C PHE A 387 22.37 15.51 17.61
N SER A 388 23.49 15.39 18.33
CA SER A 388 24.80 15.43 17.70
C SER A 388 25.82 14.58 18.46
N VAL A 389 26.74 13.97 17.70
CA VAL A 389 27.92 13.29 18.26
C VAL A 389 28.97 14.28 18.80
N SER A 390 28.88 15.56 18.41
CA SER A 390 29.80 16.62 18.81
C SER A 390 29.05 17.72 19.55
N LYS A 391 29.71 18.39 20.49
CA LYS A 391 29.09 19.52 21.19
C LYS A 391 28.71 20.60 20.19
N ILE A 392 27.49 21.13 20.33
CA ILE A 392 26.97 22.22 19.51
C ILE A 392 27.40 23.56 20.10
N SER A 393 27.97 24.43 19.27
CA SER A 393 28.44 25.76 19.64
C SER A 393 27.37 26.83 19.47
N SER A 394 26.58 26.75 18.39
CA SER A 394 25.48 27.67 18.13
C SER A 394 24.36 27.00 17.35
N VAL A 395 23.13 27.49 17.56
CA VAL A 395 21.95 27.10 16.79
C VAL A 395 21.23 28.38 16.36
N LEU A 396 20.87 28.46 15.08
CA LEU A 396 20.24 29.62 14.46
C LEU A 396 18.97 29.17 13.74
N VAL A 397 17.84 29.82 14.02
CA VAL A 397 16.64 29.69 13.19
C VAL A 397 16.63 30.78 12.14
N LYS A 398 16.29 30.40 10.90
CA LYS A 398 16.05 31.30 9.77
C LYS A 398 14.61 31.13 9.29
N ILE A 399 13.89 32.24 9.16
CA ILE A 399 12.56 32.29 8.53
C ILE A 399 12.65 33.09 7.23
N PHE A 400 12.05 32.53 6.19
CA PHE A 400 12.00 33.09 4.85
C PHE A 400 10.56 33.41 4.47
N ASP A 401 10.34 34.52 3.77
CA ASP A 401 9.07 34.87 3.12
C ASP A 401 9.16 34.51 1.63
N SER A 402 8.19 33.75 1.13
CA SER A 402 8.14 33.31 -0.26
C SER A 402 7.30 34.21 -1.17
N ARG A 403 6.78 35.35 -0.68
CA ARG A 403 5.84 36.23 -1.40
C ARG A 403 6.40 36.76 -2.72
N SER A 404 7.69 37.07 -2.78
CA SER A 404 8.37 37.59 -3.97
C SER A 404 8.59 36.53 -5.06
N GLY A 405 8.33 35.26 -4.76
CA GLY A 405 8.72 34.12 -5.59
C GLY A 405 10.13 33.58 -5.29
N SER A 406 10.93 34.29 -4.49
CA SER A 406 12.18 33.81 -3.88
C SER A 406 12.02 33.65 -2.37
N PHE A 407 12.95 32.92 -1.74
CA PHE A 407 12.99 32.80 -0.27
C PHE A 407 13.79 33.95 0.33
N ASP A 408 13.09 35.03 0.70
CA ASP A 408 13.71 36.22 1.27
C ASP A 408 13.82 36.07 2.79
N LEU A 409 15.03 36.17 3.34
CA LEU A 409 15.27 36.02 4.78
C LEU A 409 14.63 37.19 5.56
N VAL A 410 13.64 36.89 6.40
CA VAL A 410 12.91 37.89 7.20
C VAL A 410 13.21 37.81 8.70
N LEU A 411 13.70 36.66 9.18
CA LEU A 411 14.15 36.49 10.57
C LEU A 411 15.38 35.58 10.59
N ALA A 412 16.41 35.99 11.33
CA ALA A 412 17.51 35.12 11.73
C ALA A 412 17.77 35.36 13.22
N GLN A 413 17.60 34.33 14.04
CA GLN A 413 17.70 34.47 15.50
C GLN A 413 18.41 33.29 16.13
N ALA A 414 19.33 33.57 17.06
CA ALA A 414 20.00 32.53 17.82
C ALA A 414 19.01 31.84 18.76
N MET A 415 19.12 30.51 18.86
CA MET A 415 18.34 29.69 19.77
C MET A 415 19.18 29.33 20.99
N LYS A 416 18.57 29.40 22.18
CA LYS A 416 19.20 29.04 23.44
C LYS A 416 18.87 27.59 23.76
N LYS A 417 19.89 26.81 24.17
CA LYS A 417 19.67 25.50 24.76
C LYS A 417 18.89 25.69 26.07
N GLN A 418 17.81 24.95 26.25
CA GLN A 418 17.08 24.96 27.51
C GLN A 418 17.97 24.29 28.58
N GLU A 419 18.31 25.04 29.62
CA GLU A 419 19.04 24.48 30.76
C GLU A 419 18.08 23.61 31.56
N THR A 420 18.24 22.30 31.44
CA THR A 420 17.52 21.32 32.23
C THR A 420 18.54 20.52 33.03
N ASN A 421 18.22 20.14 34.27
CA ASN A 421 19.03 19.23 35.10
C ASN A 421 19.14 17.79 34.54
N ASN A 422 18.77 17.63 33.28
CA ASN A 422 18.33 16.43 32.62
C ASN A 422 19.35 16.10 31.52
N SER A 423 19.76 14.83 31.45
CA SER A 423 20.91 14.37 30.66
C SER A 423 20.59 13.98 29.22
N ARG A 424 19.31 14.01 28.82
CA ARG A 424 18.81 13.40 27.58
C ARG A 424 18.16 14.44 26.67
N GLY A 425 18.76 14.66 25.50
CA GLY A 425 18.23 15.48 24.41
C GLY A 425 18.41 16.98 24.59
N ASP A 426 18.92 17.65 23.54
CA ASP A 426 19.16 19.09 23.58
C ASP A 426 18.03 19.83 22.86
N LEU A 427 17.12 20.43 23.65
CA LEU A 427 16.05 21.30 23.14
C LEU A 427 16.55 22.74 23.07
N TYR A 428 16.47 23.32 21.88
CA TYR A 428 16.79 24.71 21.62
C TYR A 428 15.50 25.50 21.42
N THR A 429 15.41 26.67 22.06
CA THR A 429 14.24 27.54 21.99
C THR A 429 14.63 29.00 21.74
N THR A 430 13.76 29.76 21.09
CA THR A 430 13.90 31.21 20.98
C THR A 430 12.53 31.90 20.95
N PRO A 431 12.34 33.01 21.68
CA PRO A 431 11.08 33.74 21.65
C PRO A 431 10.94 34.51 20.34
N TRP A 432 9.70 34.60 19.85
CA TRP A 432 9.38 35.28 18.59
C TRP A 432 8.00 35.91 18.64
N ASN A 433 7.77 36.93 17.80
CA ASN A 433 6.44 37.50 17.62
C ASN A 433 5.65 36.68 16.59
N TRP A 434 5.08 35.55 17.03
CA TRP A 434 4.36 34.62 16.17
C TRP A 434 3.18 35.26 15.42
N LYS A 435 2.55 36.29 15.99
CA LYS A 435 1.44 37.04 15.35
C LYS A 435 1.86 37.71 14.04
N ALA A 436 3.14 38.09 13.90
CA ALA A 436 3.68 38.66 12.66
C ALA A 436 3.76 37.66 11.50
N PHE A 437 3.70 36.36 11.81
CA PHE A 437 3.78 35.26 10.83
C PHE A 437 2.42 34.60 10.56
N SER A 438 1.32 35.24 10.99
CA SER A 438 -0.04 34.82 10.63
C SER A 438 -0.40 35.30 9.22
N ASP A 439 -0.76 34.36 8.35
CA ASP A 439 -1.09 34.65 6.95
C ASP A 439 -2.16 33.66 6.43
N PRO A 440 -3.09 34.10 5.56
CA PRO A 440 -4.05 33.20 4.94
C PRO A 440 -3.41 32.15 4.01
N SER A 441 -2.18 32.35 3.55
CA SER A 441 -1.42 31.40 2.74
C SER A 441 -0.55 30.49 3.63
N PRO A 442 -0.87 29.20 3.77
CA PRO A 442 -0.19 28.29 4.69
C PRO A 442 1.27 27.93 4.31
N ASN A 443 1.72 28.37 3.13
CA ASN A 443 3.03 28.12 2.57
C ASN A 443 3.84 29.41 2.29
N ARG A 444 3.43 30.55 2.86
CA ARG A 444 4.17 31.81 2.67
C ARG A 444 5.48 31.82 3.44
N PHE A 445 5.44 31.43 4.71
CA PHE A 445 6.62 31.44 5.57
C PHE A 445 7.27 30.06 5.65
N TRP A 446 8.59 30.05 5.52
CA TRP A 446 9.40 28.82 5.56
C TRP A 446 10.47 28.93 6.62
N MET A 447 10.70 27.84 7.34
CA MET A 447 11.66 27.79 8.44
C MET A 447 12.75 26.77 8.14
N GLN A 448 13.98 27.14 8.49
CA GLN A 448 15.13 26.25 8.54
C GLN A 448 15.94 26.52 9.82
N VAL A 449 16.39 25.45 10.46
CA VAL A 449 17.27 25.53 11.63
C VAL A 449 18.66 25.08 11.22
N GLU A 450 19.66 25.88 11.56
CA GLU A 450 21.08 25.63 11.36
C GLU A 450 21.73 25.36 12.72
N ALA A 451 22.51 24.29 12.84
CA ALA A 451 23.30 23.98 14.03
C ALA A 451 24.79 23.86 13.65
N THR A 452 25.65 24.59 14.35
CA THR A 452 27.10 24.59 14.14
C THR A 452 27.77 23.86 15.30
N ASP A 453 28.61 22.87 15.00
CA ASP A 453 29.39 22.16 16.02
C ASP A 453 30.61 22.97 16.50
N ILE A 454 31.30 22.50 17.54
CA ILE A 454 32.55 23.11 18.04
C ILE A 454 33.70 23.05 17.02
N SER A 455 33.61 22.23 15.97
CA SER A 455 34.57 22.16 14.88
C SER A 455 34.23 23.13 13.74
N GLY A 456 33.18 23.95 13.88
CA GLY A 456 32.75 24.91 12.88
C GLY A 456 31.94 24.31 11.72
N ARG A 457 31.50 23.05 11.80
CA ARG A 457 30.67 22.43 10.75
C ARG A 457 29.19 22.76 10.99
N SER A 458 28.56 23.41 10.02
CA SER A 458 27.12 23.65 10.02
C SER A 458 26.35 22.45 9.48
N SER A 459 25.25 22.11 10.14
CA SER A 459 24.22 21.16 9.70
C SER A 459 22.88 21.87 9.62
N PHE A 460 22.03 21.48 8.67
CA PHE A 460 20.77 22.16 8.39
C PHE A 460 19.58 21.20 8.49
N SER A 461 18.48 21.68 9.07
CA SER A 461 17.19 21.01 8.93
C SER A 461 16.69 21.13 7.49
N GLN A 462 15.71 20.31 7.14
CA GLN A 462 14.94 20.55 5.91
C GLN A 462 14.26 21.91 6.00
N LEU A 463 14.28 22.65 4.89
CA LEU A 463 13.50 23.88 4.72
C LEU A 463 12.02 23.48 4.60
N ARG A 464 11.17 23.97 5.52
CA ARG A 464 9.76 23.57 5.58
C ARG A 464 8.81 24.76 5.72
N PRO A 465 7.63 24.75 5.07
CA PRO A 465 6.63 25.78 5.28
C PRO A 465 5.95 25.57 6.64
N PHE A 466 5.48 26.64 7.24
CA PHE A 466 4.65 26.57 8.43
C PHE A 466 3.50 27.58 8.35
N SER A 467 2.47 27.32 9.15
CA SER A 467 1.30 28.18 9.25
C SER A 467 0.90 28.24 10.73
N ILE A 468 1.07 29.42 11.33
CA ILE A 468 0.80 29.58 12.76
C ILE A 468 -0.70 29.61 13.09
N ASN A 469 -1.54 30.05 12.14
CA ASN A 469 -2.99 30.02 12.22
C ASN A 469 -3.60 28.65 11.91
N GLY A 470 -2.76 27.61 11.80
CA GLY A 470 -3.18 26.22 11.66
C GLY A 470 -3.75 25.86 10.30
N LEU A 471 -3.49 26.66 9.27
CA LEU A 471 -3.89 26.35 7.90
C LEU A 471 -2.94 25.34 7.28
N THR A 472 -3.49 24.49 6.42
CA THR A 472 -2.74 23.38 5.83
C THR A 472 -2.49 23.63 4.35
N THR A 473 -1.24 23.48 3.95
CA THR A 473 -0.82 23.60 2.55
C THR A 473 -1.33 22.40 1.76
N LYS A 474 -1.98 22.68 0.62
CA LYS A 474 -2.38 21.63 -0.32
C LYS A 474 -1.14 21.01 -0.95
N VAL A 475 -1.06 19.68 -0.84
CA VAL A 475 -0.04 18.88 -1.53
C VAL A 475 -0.77 17.85 -2.37
N ASP A 476 -0.50 17.87 -3.66
CA ASP A 476 -1.10 16.94 -4.61
C ASP A 476 -0.25 15.68 -4.71
N TRP A 477 -0.92 14.54 -4.76
CA TRP A 477 -0.26 13.27 -5.03
C TRP A 477 0.12 13.15 -6.50
N LYS A 478 1.29 12.54 -6.74
CA LYS A 478 1.56 11.95 -8.05
C LYS A 478 0.61 10.76 -8.27
N TRP A 479 0.35 10.41 -9.53
CA TRP A 479 -0.53 9.28 -9.87
C TRP A 479 -0.17 7.97 -9.13
N LYS A 480 1.13 7.65 -9.00
CA LYS A 480 1.58 6.46 -8.24
C LYS A 480 1.28 6.55 -6.75
N GLU A 481 1.45 7.73 -6.15
CA GLU A 481 1.14 7.99 -4.73
C GLU A 481 -0.37 7.91 -4.49
N PHE A 482 -1.18 8.49 -5.39
CA PHE A 482 -2.64 8.39 -5.35
C PHE A 482 -3.13 6.94 -5.46
N LEU A 483 -2.55 6.14 -6.37
CA LEU A 483 -2.95 4.74 -6.53
C LEU A 483 -2.74 3.90 -5.27
N VAL A 484 -1.72 4.21 -4.46
CA VAL A 484 -1.42 3.42 -3.25
C VAL A 484 -1.93 4.04 -1.96
N MET A 485 -2.07 5.37 -1.86
CA MET A 485 -2.58 6.04 -0.65
C MET A 485 -4.04 6.47 -0.78
N GLY A 486 -4.44 6.95 -1.96
CA GLY A 486 -5.77 7.50 -2.22
C GLY A 486 -6.83 6.45 -2.52
N CYS A 487 -6.44 5.36 -3.18
CA CYS A 487 -7.33 4.24 -3.49
C CYS A 487 -7.37 3.24 -2.31
N HIS A 488 -8.54 2.97 -1.76
CA HIS A 488 -8.71 1.89 -0.80
C HIS A 488 -8.83 0.56 -1.55
N MET A 489 -7.67 -0.04 -1.80
CA MET A 489 -7.49 -1.16 -2.73
C MET A 489 -8.32 -2.37 -2.33
N ALA A 490 -8.51 -2.61 -1.03
CA ALA A 490 -9.28 -3.74 -0.56
C ALA A 490 -10.76 -3.66 -0.99
N SER A 491 -11.40 -2.52 -0.75
CA SER A 491 -12.80 -2.31 -1.15
C SER A 491 -12.99 -2.17 -2.66
N LEU A 492 -11.94 -1.83 -3.41
CA LEU A 492 -12.00 -1.64 -4.86
C LEU A 492 -11.96 -2.94 -5.67
N TYR A 493 -11.48 -4.03 -5.09
CA TYR A 493 -11.30 -5.29 -5.81
C TYR A 493 -12.59 -5.76 -6.50
N HIS A 494 -13.70 -5.89 -5.76
CA HIS A 494 -14.96 -6.39 -6.31
C HIS A 494 -15.56 -5.45 -7.38
N PRO A 495 -15.71 -4.13 -7.14
CA PRO A 495 -16.16 -3.20 -8.18
C PRO A 495 -15.34 -3.29 -9.47
N ILE A 496 -14.00 -3.33 -9.37
CA ILE A 496 -13.11 -3.42 -10.53
C ILE A 496 -13.29 -4.77 -11.24
N PHE A 497 -13.28 -5.88 -10.48
CA PHE A 497 -13.46 -7.22 -11.02
C PHE A 497 -14.76 -7.36 -11.81
N TYR A 498 -15.90 -6.98 -11.22
CA TYR A 498 -17.20 -7.10 -11.90
C TYR A 498 -17.31 -6.14 -13.09
N SER A 499 -16.70 -4.95 -13.04
CA SER A 499 -16.66 -4.02 -14.16
C SER A 499 -15.88 -4.60 -15.35
N ILE A 500 -14.72 -5.23 -15.09
CA ILE A 500 -13.93 -5.91 -16.12
C ILE A 500 -14.72 -7.11 -16.67
N LEU A 501 -15.30 -7.93 -15.79
CA LEU A 501 -16.09 -9.09 -16.20
C LEU A 501 -17.27 -8.70 -17.10
N LEU A 502 -18.03 -7.67 -16.71
CA LEU A 502 -19.12 -7.13 -17.50
C LEU A 502 -18.64 -6.60 -18.86
N SER A 503 -17.48 -5.94 -18.88
CA SER A 503 -16.87 -5.45 -20.12
C SER A 503 -16.47 -6.59 -21.05
N LEU A 504 -15.82 -7.64 -20.53
CA LEU A 504 -15.44 -8.84 -21.28
C LEU A 504 -16.66 -9.58 -21.84
N LEU A 505 -17.70 -9.78 -21.02
CA LEU A 505 -18.97 -10.37 -21.47
C LEU A 505 -19.64 -9.52 -22.55
N SER A 506 -19.64 -8.20 -22.38
CA SER A 506 -20.22 -7.27 -23.36
C SER A 506 -19.49 -7.34 -24.71
N LEU A 507 -18.15 -7.42 -24.70
CA LEU A 507 -17.34 -7.57 -25.91
C LEU A 507 -17.65 -8.86 -26.68
N LEU A 508 -18.11 -9.92 -26.01
CA LEU A 508 -18.44 -11.19 -26.64
C LEU A 508 -19.93 -11.29 -27.04
N VAL A 509 -20.85 -10.86 -26.17
CA VAL A 509 -22.29 -11.10 -26.36
C VAL A 509 -22.95 -10.07 -27.27
N ILE A 510 -22.64 -8.78 -27.12
CA ILE A 510 -23.28 -7.69 -27.89
C ILE A 510 -23.11 -7.90 -29.41
N PRO A 511 -21.90 -8.18 -29.94
CA PRO A 511 -21.72 -8.38 -31.37
C PRO A 511 -22.46 -9.63 -31.89
N LYS A 512 -22.56 -10.70 -31.08
CA LYS A 512 -23.29 -11.92 -31.45
C LYS A 512 -24.80 -11.68 -31.54
N VAL A 513 -25.38 -10.98 -30.56
CA VAL A 513 -26.81 -10.62 -30.56
C VAL A 513 -27.16 -9.73 -31.75
N LEU A 514 -26.30 -8.76 -32.07
CA LEU A 514 -26.50 -7.88 -33.23
C LEU A 514 -26.36 -8.64 -34.56
N LEU A 515 -25.46 -9.61 -34.64
CA LEU A 515 -25.33 -10.49 -35.80
C LEU A 515 -26.58 -11.35 -36.01
N LEU A 516 -27.20 -11.86 -34.94
CA LEU A 516 -28.45 -12.63 -35.00
C LEU A 516 -29.67 -11.76 -35.35
N SER A 517 -29.70 -10.52 -34.84
CA SER A 517 -30.83 -9.60 -35.03
C SER A 517 -30.82 -8.92 -36.40
N SER A 518 -29.67 -8.82 -37.05
CA SER A 518 -29.55 -8.21 -38.38
C SER A 518 -29.91 -9.18 -39.49
N ARG A 519 -31.03 -8.94 -40.18
CA ARG A 519 -31.36 -9.61 -41.46
C ARG A 519 -30.41 -9.23 -42.61
N LYS A 520 -29.57 -8.21 -42.44
CA LYS A 520 -28.62 -7.73 -43.47
C LYS A 520 -27.23 -8.30 -43.20
N ASN A 521 -26.66 -8.97 -44.21
CA ASN A 521 -25.28 -9.45 -44.21
C ASN A 521 -24.29 -8.27 -44.13
N TYR A 522 -23.83 -7.92 -42.92
CA TYR A 522 -22.74 -6.96 -42.71
C TYR A 522 -21.41 -7.55 -43.23
N LYS A 523 -21.21 -7.57 -44.56
CA LYS A 523 -19.92 -7.88 -45.20
C LYS A 523 -19.00 -6.65 -45.18
N TYR A 524 -17.69 -6.83 -45.33
CA TYR A 524 -16.68 -5.75 -45.32
C TYR A 524 -17.02 -4.61 -46.30
N LYS A 525 -17.62 -4.93 -47.46
CA LYS A 525 -18.12 -3.94 -48.44
C LYS A 525 -19.17 -2.96 -47.87
N ASN A 526 -20.02 -3.40 -46.95
CA ASN A 526 -20.98 -2.51 -46.28
C ASN A 526 -20.31 -1.63 -45.23
N PHE A 527 -19.22 -2.10 -44.61
CA PHE A 527 -18.42 -1.32 -43.67
C PHE A 527 -17.61 -0.22 -44.38
N SER A 528 -16.89 -0.54 -45.46
CA SER A 528 -16.09 0.46 -46.19
C SER A 528 -16.96 1.57 -46.77
N SER A 529 -18.17 1.24 -47.24
CA SER A 529 -19.17 2.19 -47.71
C SER A 529 -19.79 3.03 -46.57
N TYR A 530 -20.06 2.43 -45.40
CA TYR A 530 -20.62 3.11 -44.22
C TYR A 530 -19.62 4.02 -43.48
N SER A 531 -18.32 3.77 -43.61
CA SER A 531 -17.24 4.54 -42.94
C SER A 531 -16.81 5.80 -43.72
N ASN A 532 -17.04 5.82 -45.04
CA ASN A 532 -16.68 6.96 -45.89
C ASN A 532 -17.55 8.17 -45.54
N GLY A 533 -16.92 9.27 -45.10
CA GLY A 533 -17.59 10.52 -44.74
C GLY A 533 -17.77 10.81 -43.23
N ARG A 534 -17.32 9.94 -42.32
CA ARG A 534 -17.43 10.17 -40.85
C ARG A 534 -16.12 10.57 -40.17
N SER A 535 -16.23 11.16 -38.97
CA SER A 535 -15.08 11.52 -38.12
C SER A 535 -14.19 10.32 -37.80
N ILE A 536 -12.89 10.58 -37.56
CA ILE A 536 -11.87 9.55 -37.30
C ILE A 536 -12.26 8.64 -36.12
N CYS A 537 -12.78 9.21 -35.04
CA CYS A 537 -13.23 8.45 -33.87
C CYS A 537 -14.36 7.47 -34.21
N ARG A 538 -15.38 7.89 -34.98
CA ARG A 538 -16.47 7.01 -35.41
C ARG A 538 -15.99 5.87 -36.32
N ARG A 539 -14.96 6.10 -37.14
CA ARG A 539 -14.33 5.06 -37.97
C ARG A 539 -13.60 4.02 -37.13
N ILE A 540 -12.85 4.44 -36.11
CA ILE A 540 -12.16 3.53 -35.19
C ILE A 540 -13.15 2.68 -34.40
N VAL A 541 -14.19 3.30 -33.83
CA VAL A 541 -15.23 2.58 -33.07
C VAL A 541 -15.99 1.59 -33.96
N ALA A 542 -16.38 2.01 -35.17
CA ALA A 542 -17.05 1.11 -36.10
C ALA A 542 -16.13 -0.03 -36.56
N GLY A 543 -14.83 0.24 -36.76
CA GLY A 543 -13.84 -0.79 -37.09
C GLY A 543 -13.65 -1.79 -35.96
N ALA A 544 -13.51 -1.33 -34.72
CA ALA A 544 -13.44 -2.18 -33.54
C ALA A 544 -14.69 -3.06 -33.38
N PHE A 545 -15.86 -2.47 -33.57
CA PHE A 545 -17.12 -3.20 -33.53
C PHE A 545 -17.22 -4.26 -34.63
N TRP A 546 -16.82 -3.93 -35.86
CA TRP A 546 -16.75 -4.90 -36.96
C TRP A 546 -15.78 -6.05 -36.66
N MET A 547 -14.60 -5.77 -36.09
CA MET A 547 -13.65 -6.82 -35.70
C MET A 547 -14.28 -7.82 -34.71
N LEU A 548 -15.02 -7.32 -33.73
CA LEU A 548 -15.71 -8.17 -32.75
C LEU A 548 -16.87 -8.98 -33.37
N MET A 549 -17.53 -8.45 -34.41
CA MET A 549 -18.53 -9.22 -35.17
C MET A 549 -17.88 -10.38 -35.93
N GLU A 550 -16.71 -10.19 -36.53
CA GLU A 550 -15.99 -11.27 -37.22
C GLU A 550 -15.54 -12.36 -36.24
N LEU A 551 -15.09 -12.00 -35.03
CA LEU A 551 -14.85 -12.98 -33.96
C LEU A 551 -16.11 -13.81 -33.65
N SER A 552 -17.27 -13.16 -33.59
CA SER A 552 -18.57 -13.80 -33.29
C SER A 552 -19.04 -14.78 -34.37
N ARG A 553 -18.49 -14.70 -35.60
CA ARG A 553 -18.71 -15.67 -36.67
C ARG A 553 -17.88 -16.94 -36.50
N MET A 554 -16.74 -16.87 -35.81
CA MET A 554 -15.95 -18.03 -35.42
C MET A 554 -16.60 -18.74 -34.23
N THR A 555 -17.75 -19.39 -34.44
CA THR A 555 -18.63 -19.91 -33.38
C THR A 555 -17.89 -20.77 -32.35
N VAL A 556 -16.98 -21.66 -32.77
CA VAL A 556 -16.20 -22.50 -31.85
C VAL A 556 -15.34 -21.65 -30.91
N VAL A 557 -14.58 -20.70 -31.46
CA VAL A 557 -13.70 -19.80 -30.69
C VAL A 557 -14.51 -18.94 -29.74
N TRP A 558 -15.59 -18.34 -30.26
CA TRP A 558 -16.49 -17.51 -29.47
C TRP A 558 -17.11 -18.28 -28.31
N CYS A 559 -17.61 -19.50 -28.55
CA CYS A 559 -18.16 -20.36 -27.50
C CYS A 559 -17.10 -20.69 -26.44
N CYS A 560 -15.88 -21.08 -26.84
CA CYS A 560 -14.81 -21.37 -25.90
C CYS A 560 -14.41 -20.14 -25.05
N LEU A 561 -14.38 -18.94 -25.63
CA LEU A 561 -14.09 -17.72 -24.89
C LEU A 561 -15.20 -17.38 -23.89
N LEU A 562 -16.46 -17.52 -24.30
CA LEU A 562 -17.59 -17.30 -23.41
C LEU A 562 -17.57 -18.30 -22.26
N LEU A 563 -17.37 -19.58 -22.55
CA LEU A 563 -17.24 -20.64 -21.53
C LEU A 563 -16.05 -20.38 -20.61
N TYR A 564 -14.92 -19.88 -21.12
CA TYR A 564 -13.77 -19.53 -20.29
C TYR A 564 -14.06 -18.36 -19.35
N VAL A 565 -14.72 -17.29 -19.83
CA VAL A 565 -15.14 -16.16 -18.97
C VAL A 565 -16.12 -16.63 -17.88
N VAL A 566 -17.07 -17.50 -18.23
CA VAL A 566 -17.98 -18.14 -17.28
C VAL A 566 -17.19 -19.00 -16.28
N TYR A 567 -16.24 -19.80 -16.75
CA TYR A 567 -15.39 -20.65 -15.92
C TYR A 567 -14.66 -19.82 -14.85
N LEU A 568 -13.99 -18.74 -15.26
CA LEU A 568 -13.28 -17.82 -14.37
C LEU A 568 -14.20 -17.12 -13.34
N THR A 569 -15.51 -17.15 -13.53
CA THR A 569 -16.47 -16.55 -12.59
C THR A 569 -16.93 -17.53 -11.50
N PHE A 570 -17.03 -18.81 -11.83
CA PHE A 570 -17.67 -19.82 -10.97
C PHE A 570 -16.73 -20.89 -10.43
N PHE A 571 -15.60 -21.14 -11.09
CA PHE A 571 -14.69 -22.24 -10.75
C PHE A 571 -13.38 -21.73 -10.16
N HIS A 572 -12.63 -22.64 -9.54
CA HIS A 572 -11.29 -22.36 -9.04
C HIS A 572 -10.31 -22.18 -10.20
N TRP A 573 -9.45 -21.18 -10.10
CA TRP A 573 -8.49 -20.80 -11.14
C TRP A 573 -7.22 -21.61 -11.04
N LEU A 574 -6.72 -21.74 -9.81
CA LEU A 574 -5.43 -22.36 -9.49
C LEU A 574 -5.57 -23.24 -8.25
N SER A 575 -4.79 -24.31 -8.19
CA SER A 575 -4.59 -25.07 -6.96
C SER A 575 -3.08 -25.21 -6.67
N GLY A 576 -2.67 -25.18 -5.41
CA GLY A 576 -1.26 -25.30 -5.03
C GLY A 576 -1.03 -25.27 -3.53
N HIS A 577 0.22 -25.44 -3.12
CA HIS A 577 0.68 -25.33 -1.73
C HIS A 577 0.78 -23.86 -1.32
N ILE A 578 -0.06 -23.47 -0.36
CA ILE A 578 -0.15 -22.09 0.14
C ILE A 578 0.61 -21.87 1.46
N PHE A 579 1.11 -22.94 2.08
CA PHE A 579 1.89 -22.91 3.32
C PHE A 579 3.30 -23.49 3.11
N THR A 580 4.20 -23.25 4.05
CA THR A 580 5.56 -23.79 4.04
C THR A 580 5.55 -25.32 4.20
N GLU A 581 4.64 -25.83 5.03
CA GLU A 581 4.41 -27.26 5.20
C GLU A 581 3.90 -27.93 3.92
N THR A 582 4.46 -29.09 3.59
CA THR A 582 4.01 -29.91 2.47
C THR A 582 2.81 -30.75 2.89
N GLY A 583 1.71 -30.67 2.15
CA GLY A 583 0.53 -31.52 2.36
C GLY A 583 -0.82 -30.83 2.18
N THR A 584 -0.91 -29.53 2.49
CA THR A 584 -2.15 -28.77 2.35
C THR A 584 -2.20 -28.08 0.99
N VAL A 585 -3.23 -28.40 0.21
CA VAL A 585 -3.49 -27.78 -1.11
C VAL A 585 -4.64 -26.77 -0.97
N GLY A 586 -4.36 -25.51 -1.27
CA GLY A 586 -5.35 -24.46 -1.39
C GLY A 586 -5.92 -24.36 -2.80
N TYR A 587 -7.18 -23.92 -2.91
CA TYR A 587 -7.87 -23.68 -4.18
C TYR A 587 -8.21 -22.20 -4.32
N MET A 588 -7.59 -21.53 -5.30
CA MET A 588 -7.81 -20.11 -5.55
C MET A 588 -9.10 -19.88 -6.32
N THR A 589 -9.97 -19.02 -5.82
CA THR A 589 -11.17 -18.54 -6.51
C THR A 589 -11.14 -17.03 -6.66
N ARG A 590 -12.12 -16.45 -7.36
CA ARG A 590 -12.33 -15.00 -7.39
C ARG A 590 -12.68 -14.36 -6.03
N LYS A 591 -12.96 -15.17 -5.01
CA LYS A 591 -13.31 -14.72 -3.65
C LYS A 591 -12.17 -14.98 -2.66
N GLY A 592 -10.97 -15.30 -3.11
CA GLY A 592 -9.87 -15.67 -2.23
C GLY A 592 -9.53 -17.16 -2.31
N TRP A 593 -8.68 -17.60 -1.40
CA TRP A 593 -8.25 -18.99 -1.29
C TRP A 593 -9.21 -19.79 -0.42
N ILE A 594 -9.48 -21.03 -0.84
CA ILE A 594 -10.29 -21.99 -0.09
C ILE A 594 -9.37 -23.10 0.40
N LEU A 595 -9.43 -23.37 1.69
CA LEU A 595 -8.83 -24.52 2.33
C LEU A 595 -9.86 -25.64 2.45
N LYS A 596 -9.48 -26.87 2.12
CA LYS A 596 -10.28 -28.05 2.49
C LYS A 596 -9.99 -28.40 3.94
N SER A 597 -10.88 -28.00 4.84
CA SER A 597 -10.83 -28.46 6.23
C SER A 597 -11.22 -29.95 6.31
N SER A 598 -10.63 -30.67 7.27
CA SER A 598 -10.98 -32.06 7.60
C SER A 598 -12.46 -32.23 8.02
N THR A 599 -13.13 -31.14 8.41
CA THR A 599 -14.53 -31.08 8.82
C THR A 599 -15.51 -30.72 7.69
N GLY A 600 -15.02 -30.51 6.46
CA GLY A 600 -15.85 -30.16 5.30
C GLY A 600 -16.32 -28.70 5.23
N GLN A 601 -15.96 -27.86 6.20
CA GLN A 601 -16.29 -26.44 6.20
C GLN A 601 -15.28 -25.66 5.33
N GLN A 602 -15.78 -24.89 4.37
CA GLN A 602 -14.97 -24.04 3.49
C GLN A 602 -14.76 -22.68 4.14
N SER A 603 -13.55 -22.39 4.62
CA SER A 603 -13.16 -21.03 4.99
C SER A 603 -12.58 -20.32 3.77
N PHE A 604 -13.13 -19.15 3.45
CA PHE A 604 -12.49 -18.22 2.51
C PHE A 604 -11.44 -17.45 3.30
N VAL A 605 -10.21 -17.51 2.81
CA VAL A 605 -9.08 -16.85 3.45
C VAL A 605 -8.79 -15.55 2.70
N ASP A 606 -8.74 -14.46 3.48
CA ASP A 606 -8.07 -13.20 3.18
C ASP A 606 -8.47 -12.58 1.83
N VAL A 607 -9.69 -12.03 1.77
CA VAL A 607 -10.10 -11.14 0.67
C VAL A 607 -9.51 -9.75 0.93
N PRO A 608 -8.77 -9.15 -0.03
CA PRO A 608 -8.78 -9.39 -1.47
C PRO A 608 -7.40 -9.80 -2.02
N GLU A 609 -6.70 -10.72 -1.36
CA GLU A 609 -5.34 -11.11 -1.72
C GLU A 609 -5.18 -11.50 -3.20
N VAL A 610 -6.16 -12.24 -3.72
CA VAL A 610 -6.19 -12.75 -5.10
C VAL A 610 -6.26 -11.65 -6.16
N MET A 611 -6.51 -10.39 -5.78
CA MET A 611 -6.55 -9.26 -6.70
C MET A 611 -5.27 -9.14 -7.54
N VAL A 612 -4.11 -9.40 -6.93
CA VAL A 612 -2.79 -9.31 -7.58
C VAL A 612 -2.56 -10.36 -8.67
N LEU A 613 -3.39 -11.40 -8.70
CA LEU A 613 -3.36 -12.46 -9.72
C LEU A 613 -4.52 -12.29 -10.71
N VAL A 614 -5.73 -12.07 -10.19
CA VAL A 614 -6.96 -12.03 -10.98
C VAL A 614 -6.99 -10.81 -11.90
N LEU A 615 -6.71 -9.60 -11.40
CA LEU A 615 -6.82 -8.40 -12.24
C LEU A 615 -5.77 -8.36 -13.36
N PRO A 616 -4.48 -8.69 -13.12
CA PRO A 616 -3.50 -8.73 -14.20
C PRO A 616 -3.84 -9.75 -15.28
N HIS A 617 -4.34 -10.94 -14.92
CA HIS A 617 -4.76 -11.93 -15.92
C HIS A 617 -5.90 -11.41 -16.80
N LEU A 618 -6.94 -10.83 -16.19
CA LEU A 618 -8.07 -10.30 -16.95
C LEU A 618 -7.67 -9.13 -17.86
N CYS A 619 -6.85 -8.20 -17.36
CA CYS A 619 -6.47 -6.97 -18.06
C CYS A 619 -5.35 -7.16 -19.09
N PHE A 620 -4.33 -7.97 -18.79
CA PHE A 620 -3.12 -8.08 -19.62
C PHE A 620 -3.02 -9.38 -20.40
N VAL A 621 -3.84 -10.38 -20.09
CA VAL A 621 -3.91 -11.63 -20.87
C VAL A 621 -5.25 -11.71 -21.60
N LEU A 622 -6.36 -11.82 -20.87
CA LEU A 622 -7.65 -12.18 -21.47
C LEU A 622 -8.19 -11.08 -22.39
N LEU A 623 -8.24 -9.82 -21.93
CA LEU A 623 -8.71 -8.70 -22.75
C LEU A 623 -7.89 -8.54 -24.04
N PRO A 624 -6.54 -8.45 -24.01
CA PRO A 624 -5.72 -8.45 -25.23
C PRO A 624 -5.93 -9.67 -26.11
N THR A 625 -6.11 -10.86 -25.53
CA THR A 625 -6.38 -12.08 -26.30
C THR A 625 -7.66 -11.92 -27.12
N ILE A 626 -8.78 -11.49 -26.51
CA ILE A 626 -10.05 -11.28 -27.22
C ILE A 626 -9.87 -10.28 -28.37
N LEU A 627 -9.20 -9.15 -28.10
CA LEU A 627 -8.98 -8.11 -29.11
C LEU A 627 -8.11 -8.59 -30.27
N ILE A 628 -7.04 -9.36 -30.01
CA ILE A 628 -6.17 -9.86 -31.07
C ILE A 628 -6.83 -10.96 -31.90
N MET A 629 -7.62 -11.84 -31.28
CA MET A 629 -8.40 -12.85 -32.00
C MET A 629 -9.46 -12.20 -32.90
N ALA A 630 -10.11 -11.13 -32.43
CA ALA A 630 -11.02 -10.33 -33.24
C ALA A 630 -10.31 -9.66 -34.43
N ALA A 631 -9.13 -9.09 -34.21
CA ALA A 631 -8.33 -8.50 -35.27
C ALA A 631 -7.87 -9.55 -36.32
N LEU A 632 -7.47 -10.75 -35.90
CA LEU A 632 -7.11 -11.85 -36.81
C LEU A 632 -8.31 -12.35 -37.64
N ALA A 633 -9.48 -12.48 -37.01
CA ALA A 633 -10.72 -12.87 -37.69
C ALA A 633 -11.11 -11.83 -38.75
N ALA A 634 -11.03 -10.55 -38.40
CA ALA A 634 -11.27 -9.44 -39.31
C ALA A 634 -10.26 -9.36 -40.45
N GLU A 635 -8.98 -9.52 -40.16
CA GLU A 635 -7.93 -9.50 -41.17
C GLU A 635 -8.12 -10.63 -42.19
N LYS A 636 -8.53 -11.83 -41.73
CA LYS A 636 -8.96 -12.92 -42.62
C LYS A 636 -10.13 -12.51 -43.51
N ALA A 637 -11.20 -11.96 -42.93
CA ALA A 637 -12.39 -11.57 -43.68
C ALA A 637 -12.11 -10.48 -44.73
N ALA A 638 -11.33 -9.45 -44.37
CA ALA A 638 -10.91 -8.40 -45.30
C ALA A 638 -10.04 -8.96 -46.44
N PHE A 639 -9.11 -9.87 -46.12
CA PHE A 639 -8.27 -10.51 -47.13
C PHE A 639 -9.08 -11.38 -48.08
N HIS A 640 -10.04 -12.15 -47.58
CA HIS A 640 -10.93 -12.98 -48.40
C HIS A 640 -11.79 -12.15 -49.36
N ASP A 641 -12.40 -11.06 -48.88
CA ASP A 641 -13.17 -10.15 -49.73
C ASP A 641 -12.30 -9.44 -50.79
N TYR A 642 -11.05 -9.09 -50.44
CA TYR A 642 -10.07 -8.57 -51.40
C TYR A 642 -9.71 -9.63 -52.45
N TYR A 643 -9.40 -10.85 -52.02
CA TYR A 643 -9.04 -11.96 -52.91
C TYR A 643 -10.14 -12.22 -53.94
N ILE A 644 -11.40 -12.35 -53.51
CA ILE A 644 -12.56 -12.49 -54.40
C ILE A 644 -12.68 -11.32 -55.36
N SER A 645 -12.45 -10.08 -54.91
CA SER A 645 -12.55 -8.91 -55.80
C SER A 645 -11.48 -8.88 -56.90
N VAL A 646 -10.30 -9.45 -56.64
CA VAL A 646 -9.20 -9.52 -57.60
C VAL A 646 -9.37 -10.70 -58.55
N THR A 647 -9.88 -11.84 -58.09
CA THR A 647 -10.18 -12.99 -58.97
C THR A 647 -11.42 -12.74 -59.83
N ALA A 648 -12.49 -12.16 -59.29
CA ALA A 648 -13.70 -11.84 -60.06
C ALA A 648 -13.42 -10.82 -61.19
N LYS A 649 -12.55 -9.83 -60.95
CA LYS A 649 -12.10 -8.90 -62.01
C LYS A 649 -11.30 -9.58 -63.12
N LYS A 650 -10.64 -10.72 -62.84
CA LYS A 650 -9.88 -11.48 -63.85
C LYS A 650 -10.78 -12.39 -64.71
N GLU A 651 -11.98 -12.72 -64.24
CA GLU A 651 -12.95 -13.51 -65.03
C GLU A 651 -13.70 -12.64 -66.05
N ASP A 652 -14.00 -11.38 -65.73
CA ASP A 652 -14.66 -10.46 -66.67
C ASP A 652 -13.73 -10.02 -67.83
N ASP A 653 -12.41 -10.12 -67.66
CA ASP A 653 -11.41 -9.83 -68.71
C ASP A 653 -11.17 -11.03 -69.66
N LEU A 654 -11.84 -12.18 -69.47
CA LEU A 654 -11.64 -13.42 -70.26
C LEU A 654 -12.52 -13.52 -71.50
N SER A 655 -13.30 -12.49 -71.85
CA SER A 655 -14.18 -12.52 -73.02
C SER A 655 -13.63 -11.79 -74.26
N GLU A 656 -12.31 -11.75 -74.48
CA GLU A 656 -11.74 -11.38 -75.78
C GLU A 656 -10.32 -11.92 -75.98
N GLY A 657 -10.16 -12.87 -76.92
CA GLY A 657 -8.87 -13.21 -77.55
C GLY A 657 -8.03 -14.32 -76.90
N SER A 658 -8.18 -15.55 -77.39
CA SER A 658 -7.22 -16.64 -77.21
C SER A 658 -5.87 -16.31 -77.87
N GLU A 659 -4.77 -16.84 -77.30
CA GLU A 659 -3.37 -16.87 -77.81
C GLU A 659 -2.29 -15.98 -77.14
N LYS A 660 -2.53 -15.38 -75.97
CA LYS A 660 -1.43 -14.91 -75.07
C LYS A 660 -1.45 -15.54 -73.67
N PHE A 661 -2.05 -16.71 -73.53
CA PHE A 661 -2.41 -17.30 -72.22
C PHE A 661 -1.30 -18.05 -71.47
N ALA A 662 -0.11 -18.24 -72.05
CA ALA A 662 0.99 -18.98 -71.38
C ALA A 662 2.13 -18.12 -70.81
N LYS A 663 2.12 -16.79 -71.02
CA LYS A 663 3.24 -15.91 -70.60
C LYS A 663 2.88 -14.77 -69.64
N CYS A 664 1.61 -14.65 -69.21
CA CYS A 664 1.19 -13.68 -68.19
C CYS A 664 0.81 -14.35 -66.85
N ALA A 665 1.38 -15.52 -66.55
CA ALA A 665 1.25 -16.18 -65.25
C ALA A 665 2.10 -15.52 -64.13
N THR A 666 2.77 -14.41 -64.44
CA THR A 666 3.66 -13.66 -63.53
C THR A 666 3.17 -12.22 -63.32
N SER A 667 1.89 -12.02 -62.99
CA SER A 667 1.46 -10.72 -62.48
C SER A 667 1.94 -10.55 -61.03
N ASN A 668 3.04 -9.80 -60.85
CA ASN A 668 3.69 -9.43 -59.59
C ASN A 668 2.78 -8.81 -58.50
N GLY A 669 1.50 -8.53 -58.76
CA GLY A 669 0.56 -7.93 -57.81
C GLY A 669 0.03 -8.89 -56.73
N LEU A 670 -0.34 -10.12 -57.10
CA LEU A 670 -0.91 -11.09 -56.14
C LEU A 670 0.19 -11.70 -55.24
N LEU A 671 1.34 -12.05 -55.83
CA LEU A 671 2.50 -12.57 -55.11
C LEU A 671 3.18 -11.49 -54.26
N GLY A 672 3.21 -10.24 -54.73
CA GLY A 672 3.73 -9.08 -54.00
C GLY A 672 2.87 -8.69 -52.78
N PHE A 673 1.54 -8.77 -52.90
CA PHE A 673 0.63 -8.49 -51.78
C PHE A 673 0.54 -9.66 -50.78
N CYS A 674 0.64 -10.91 -51.23
CA CYS A 674 0.81 -12.08 -50.35
C CYS A 674 2.13 -12.01 -49.55
N ARG A 675 3.22 -11.47 -50.12
CA ARG A 675 4.46 -11.11 -49.39
C ARG A 675 4.28 -9.94 -48.42
N GLY A 676 3.23 -9.14 -48.59
CA GLY A 676 2.97 -7.86 -47.91
C GLY A 676 1.88 -7.86 -46.84
N ARG A 677 1.47 -9.01 -46.26
CA ARG A 677 0.58 -9.05 -45.08
C ARG A 677 1.30 -8.57 -43.80
N TRP A 678 1.83 -7.35 -43.84
CA TRP A 678 2.56 -6.74 -42.73
C TRP A 678 1.68 -6.59 -41.49
N ILE A 679 0.39 -6.32 -41.68
CA ILE A 679 -0.61 -6.29 -40.61
C ILE A 679 -0.66 -7.65 -39.90
N ARG A 680 -0.78 -8.77 -40.64
CA ARG A 680 -0.74 -10.12 -40.04
C ARG A 680 0.55 -10.37 -39.28
N LYS A 681 1.72 -9.96 -39.81
CA LYS A 681 3.01 -10.11 -39.11
C LYS A 681 3.00 -9.37 -37.76
N ILE A 682 2.45 -8.15 -37.71
CA ILE A 682 2.27 -7.39 -36.46
C ILE A 682 1.32 -8.12 -35.52
N LEU A 683 0.17 -8.61 -36.01
CA LEU A 683 -0.80 -9.33 -35.17
C LEU A 683 -0.20 -10.63 -34.58
N LEU A 684 0.62 -11.35 -35.34
CA LEU A 684 1.34 -12.53 -34.87
C LEU A 684 2.41 -12.17 -33.82
N ALA A 685 3.12 -11.06 -34.00
CA ALA A 685 4.07 -10.57 -32.99
C ALA A 685 3.36 -10.23 -31.66
N VAL A 686 2.17 -9.62 -31.72
CA VAL A 686 1.33 -9.37 -30.54
C VAL A 686 0.84 -10.69 -29.91
N CYS A 687 0.47 -11.69 -30.71
CA CYS A 687 0.11 -13.02 -30.20
C CYS A 687 1.28 -13.68 -29.45
N LEU A 688 2.50 -13.58 -29.97
CA LEU A 688 3.71 -14.07 -29.30
C LEU A 688 3.96 -13.34 -27.99
N ALA A 689 3.75 -12.02 -27.95
CA ALA A 689 3.87 -11.23 -26.73
C ALA A 689 2.85 -11.68 -25.67
N ILE A 690 1.57 -11.88 -26.05
CA ILE A 690 0.52 -12.38 -25.14
C ILE A 690 0.86 -13.79 -24.65
N PHE A 691 1.28 -14.68 -25.55
CA PHE A 691 1.69 -16.04 -25.20
C PHE A 691 2.85 -16.05 -24.21
N TRP A 692 3.86 -15.20 -24.44
CA TRP A 692 4.99 -15.02 -23.53
C TRP A 692 4.52 -14.52 -22.17
N THR A 693 3.76 -13.43 -22.12
CA THR A 693 3.23 -12.85 -20.88
C THR A 693 2.42 -13.89 -20.08
N HIS A 694 1.52 -14.64 -20.72
CA HIS A 694 0.72 -15.67 -20.07
C HIS A 694 1.56 -16.83 -19.57
N SER A 695 2.48 -17.34 -20.39
CA SER A 695 3.33 -18.49 -20.05
C SER A 695 4.29 -18.16 -18.90
N THR A 696 4.92 -16.98 -18.94
CA THR A 696 5.76 -16.48 -17.86
C THR A 696 4.94 -16.29 -16.59
N GLY A 697 3.75 -15.67 -16.67
CA GLY A 697 2.87 -15.49 -15.52
C GLY A 697 2.46 -16.82 -14.88
N CYS A 698 2.04 -17.80 -15.69
CA CYS A 698 1.72 -19.14 -15.21
C CYS A 698 2.93 -19.79 -14.53
N TRP A 699 4.11 -19.76 -15.16
CA TRP A 699 5.32 -20.36 -14.60
C TRP A 699 5.69 -19.77 -13.24
N ILE A 700 5.62 -18.43 -13.10
CA ILE A 700 5.88 -17.75 -11.83
C ILE A 700 4.89 -18.21 -10.75
N ILE A 701 3.59 -18.19 -11.05
CA ILE A 701 2.54 -18.57 -10.09
C ILE A 701 2.67 -20.04 -9.68
N LEU A 702 2.86 -20.92 -10.65
CA LEU A 702 3.01 -22.36 -10.40
C LEU A 702 4.23 -22.64 -9.52
N LYS A 703 5.34 -21.94 -9.72
CA LYS A 703 6.51 -22.08 -8.86
C LYS A 703 6.27 -21.53 -7.45
N ALA A 704 5.59 -20.39 -7.34
CA ALA A 704 5.30 -19.75 -6.06
C ALA A 704 4.49 -20.65 -5.12
N TYR A 705 3.52 -21.38 -5.66
CA TYR A 705 2.66 -22.30 -4.93
C TYR A 705 3.01 -23.78 -5.13
N ASP A 706 4.21 -24.10 -5.63
CA ASP A 706 4.64 -25.48 -5.91
C ASP A 706 3.56 -26.35 -6.58
N ALA A 707 2.98 -25.81 -7.66
CA ALA A 707 1.85 -26.37 -8.38
C ALA A 707 2.28 -26.92 -9.75
N ASN A 708 1.84 -28.13 -10.07
CA ASN A 708 1.89 -28.71 -11.40
C ASN A 708 0.81 -28.12 -12.35
N PRO A 709 1.18 -27.61 -13.55
CA PRO A 709 0.24 -27.00 -14.50
C PRO A 709 -0.82 -27.97 -15.04
N VAL A 710 -0.48 -29.25 -15.20
CA VAL A 710 -1.35 -30.24 -15.83
C VAL A 710 -2.39 -30.75 -14.84
N PHE A 711 -1.96 -31.04 -13.61
CA PHE A 711 -2.84 -31.65 -12.61
C PHE A 711 -3.65 -30.63 -11.80
N TYR A 712 -3.08 -29.47 -11.49
CA TYR A 712 -3.73 -28.54 -10.56
C TYR A 712 -4.44 -27.36 -11.23
N SER A 713 -4.00 -26.94 -12.42
CA SER A 713 -4.50 -25.71 -13.06
C SER A 713 -4.61 -25.76 -14.61
N PRO A 714 -5.07 -26.87 -15.23
CA PRO A 714 -4.99 -27.04 -16.69
C PRO A 714 -5.81 -26.01 -17.47
N VAL A 715 -7.02 -25.67 -16.99
CA VAL A 715 -7.91 -24.71 -17.68
C VAL A 715 -7.29 -23.32 -17.67
N TYR A 716 -6.71 -22.89 -16.56
CA TYR A 716 -6.04 -21.59 -16.47
C TYR A 716 -4.79 -21.53 -17.35
N CYS A 717 -3.95 -22.56 -17.32
CA CYS A 717 -2.68 -22.55 -18.05
C CYS A 717 -2.84 -22.72 -19.57
N PHE A 718 -3.73 -23.58 -20.05
CA PHE A 718 -3.73 -23.99 -21.46
C PHE A 718 -4.81 -23.31 -22.33
N THR A 719 -5.89 -22.77 -21.77
CA THR A 719 -7.01 -22.24 -22.58
C THR A 719 -6.57 -21.12 -23.52
N VAL A 720 -5.87 -20.11 -23.01
CA VAL A 720 -5.42 -18.96 -23.83
C VAL A 720 -4.42 -19.39 -24.93
N PRO A 721 -3.35 -20.14 -24.63
CA PRO A 721 -2.44 -20.69 -25.64
C PRO A 721 -3.14 -21.48 -26.74
N VAL A 722 -4.01 -22.43 -26.37
CA VAL A 722 -4.69 -23.32 -27.30
C VAL A 722 -5.62 -22.53 -28.22
N LEU A 723 -6.38 -21.57 -27.68
CA LEU A 723 -7.27 -20.72 -28.47
C LEU A 723 -6.50 -19.82 -29.43
N LEU A 724 -5.38 -19.23 -29.00
CA LEU A 724 -4.54 -18.41 -29.87
C LEU A 724 -3.97 -19.23 -31.03
N ILE A 725 -3.41 -20.42 -30.75
CA ILE A 725 -2.88 -21.31 -31.80
C ILE A 725 -3.99 -21.70 -32.78
N TYR A 726 -5.17 -22.08 -32.27
CA TYR A 726 -6.31 -22.44 -33.10
C TYR A 726 -6.79 -21.28 -33.99
N VAL A 727 -6.87 -20.06 -33.46
CA VAL A 727 -7.25 -18.87 -34.24
C VAL A 727 -6.19 -18.53 -35.28
N ILE A 728 -4.91 -18.62 -34.94
CA ILE A 728 -3.82 -18.41 -35.91
C ILE A 728 -3.99 -19.40 -37.06
N TYR A 729 -4.13 -20.69 -36.76
CA TYR A 729 -4.31 -21.76 -37.74
C TYR A 729 -5.55 -21.56 -38.63
N SER A 730 -6.72 -21.35 -38.02
CA SER A 730 -8.00 -21.19 -38.72
C SER A 730 -8.10 -19.89 -39.53
N THR A 731 -7.23 -18.91 -39.28
CA THR A 731 -7.13 -17.67 -40.06
C THR A 731 -5.99 -17.68 -41.08
N THR A 732 -5.18 -18.75 -41.15
CA THR A 732 -4.11 -18.90 -42.14
C THR A 732 -4.62 -19.33 -43.51
N GLY A 733 -5.70 -20.12 -43.54
CA GLY A 733 -6.29 -20.66 -44.77
C GLY A 733 -7.14 -19.65 -45.55
N PHE A 734 -7.17 -19.83 -46.88
CA PHE A 734 -8.01 -19.11 -47.85
C PHE A 734 -9.50 -19.37 -47.66
#